data_AF-A0A948RR66-F1
#
_entry.id   AF-A0A948RR66-F1
#
_cell.length_a   1.000
_cell.length_b   1.000
_cell.length_c   1.000
_cell.angle_alpha   90.00
_cell.angle_beta   90.00
_cell.angle_gamma   90.00
#
_symmetry.space_group_name_H-M   'P 1'
#
loop_
_entity.id
_entity.type
_entity.pdbx_description
1 polymer ?
#
loop_
_entity_poly.entity_id
_entity_poly.type
_entity_poly.pdbx_seq_one_letter_code
_entity_poly.pdbx_strand_id
1 'polypeptide(L)'
;MTRRLLLVMAVFLASFSGIHCFPAPGQDGSDRKANKPPTIQITAGVVDSAEVDYRIDFAWQGYDDDGSVTAYEYAIDDTTLEETWQWIEETGKSFKFQAPIPSDDPEDPRSFGWHRFFIRAVDDDEARSSIDYRFFNAKTIAPETRITGVERQGCRTFLYRWEGEDLDASDPELNPEFYEYKLVHWNLGEDPIEALLTGENLLLEDQEGGDGTWWIRVSSETKEALIEGQAIGAILIFGVRAIDEAGAVEPSLEVGENYLPFEVTAEECQPLVTVLEGMSGAHTFPNEGERWNLEVNADRPIQFSWIADFSHYGGCIGSVNYGFDIPDPGDEHADAPDGIGGWIGWSHWDQVQTPVSYPSYEDGRIHHFYLKVRESSNDPRFERFCWVQMKVVAFPFHKTALIVDDATIRPNMYGSDSEHDAFRSRLFQCLDEFTEPGEEIGIFNIFHANDGGFNPERLPLELLASYKLVIWNSFFFGTLSSGLNDNECENHNLSRYLAAGGRLYLYGSKVIGGLAGDNYGYGENGLCPNFPCVESPAWDEDSFIWRFLHLTNCVRSPSSESLQVDGWVGAQSVNPVYPDISLNTDVWDPWEPRADDGQPIGGMPWFEVYRAAGCVPSRQEAGLDTIYVAKTFNYQGIPSELEGHPCALRYESTPEDSALGLDQGRVFLQMFPFFPAEESQAIEAACKALTWLMTGRDE
;
A
#
# COMPACT_ATOMS: atom_id res chain seq x y z
N MET A 1 -36.18 -5.96 8.34
CA MET A 1 -36.17 -7.39 7.98
C MET A 1 -35.75 -8.17 9.23
N THR A 2 -36.70 -9.00 9.74
CA THR A 2 -36.56 -10.28 10.48
C THR A 2 -35.49 -10.37 11.60
N ARG A 3 -35.76 -10.35 12.91
CA ARG A 3 -36.71 -11.13 13.77
C ARG A 3 -36.64 -12.66 13.56
N ARG A 4 -35.99 -13.38 14.50
CA ARG A 4 -36.18 -14.77 15.00
C ARG A 4 -34.83 -15.19 15.67
N LEU A 5 -34.74 -15.54 16.95
CA LEU A 5 -35.27 -16.76 17.54
C LEU A 5 -35.39 -16.61 19.08
N LEU A 6 -36.61 -16.73 19.59
CA LEU A 6 -36.97 -16.81 20.99
C LEU A 6 -38.16 -17.78 21.02
N LEU A 7 -37.93 -19.06 21.33
CA LEU A 7 -38.93 -20.07 21.75
C LEU A 7 -38.24 -21.45 21.81
N VAL A 8 -38.17 -22.07 22.99
CA VAL A 8 -38.76 -23.40 23.33
C VAL A 8 -38.46 -23.63 24.82
N MET A 9 -39.39 -23.24 25.70
CA MET A 9 -39.55 -23.82 27.04
C MET A 9 -41.01 -23.66 27.45
N ALA A 10 -41.86 -24.56 26.95
CA ALA A 10 -43.13 -24.95 27.57
C ALA A 10 -43.70 -26.16 26.83
N VAL A 11 -44.19 -27.13 27.61
CA VAL A 11 -45.04 -28.27 27.21
C VAL A 11 -44.30 -29.53 26.73
N PHE A 12 -43.86 -30.36 27.68
CA PHE A 12 -44.17 -31.79 27.61
C PHE A 12 -44.96 -32.20 28.85
N LEU A 13 -46.23 -32.51 28.59
CA LEU A 13 -47.21 -33.06 29.51
C LEU A 13 -46.83 -34.50 29.89
N ALA A 14 -47.09 -34.84 31.15
CA ALA A 14 -47.79 -36.04 31.61
C ALA A 14 -47.59 -37.33 30.79
N SER A 15 -46.83 -38.29 31.33
CA SER A 15 -47.09 -39.75 31.26
C SER A 15 -45.95 -40.52 31.93
N PHE A 16 -45.90 -40.61 33.26
CA PHE A 16 -45.41 -41.80 33.97
C PHE A 16 -45.97 -41.80 35.40
N SER A 17 -47.28 -42.03 35.47
CA SER A 17 -47.93 -42.60 36.65
C SER A 17 -47.48 -44.06 36.80
N GLY A 18 -46.24 -44.24 37.26
CA GLY A 18 -45.72 -45.50 37.78
C GLY A 18 -46.03 -45.54 39.27
N ILE A 19 -47.00 -46.37 39.64
CA ILE A 19 -47.43 -46.64 41.00
C ILE A 19 -46.24 -47.27 41.75
N HIS A 20 -45.44 -46.46 42.44
CA HIS A 20 -44.63 -46.95 43.55
C HIS A 20 -45.52 -46.98 44.78
N CYS A 21 -45.87 -48.21 45.15
CA CYS A 21 -46.56 -48.58 46.37
C CYS A 21 -45.69 -48.15 47.56
N PHE A 22 -45.89 -46.93 48.07
CA PHE A 22 -45.39 -46.55 49.39
C PHE A 22 -46.12 -47.42 50.41
N PRO A 23 -45.41 -48.26 51.20
CA PRO A 23 -46.04 -48.99 52.28
C PRO A 23 -46.59 -47.97 53.28
N ALA A 24 -47.81 -48.24 53.74
CA ALA A 24 -48.43 -47.52 54.84
C ALA A 24 -47.50 -47.46 56.06
N PRO A 25 -47.56 -46.39 56.87
CA PRO A 25 -46.88 -46.34 58.16
C PRO A 25 -47.55 -47.33 59.13
N GLY A 26 -47.12 -48.60 59.08
CA GLY A 26 -47.10 -49.46 60.26
C GLY A 26 -45.94 -48.97 61.12
N GLN A 27 -46.19 -48.23 62.19
CA GLN A 27 -46.50 -48.82 63.48
C GLN A 27 -45.60 -50.04 63.75
N ASP A 28 -44.36 -49.75 64.14
CA ASP A 28 -43.85 -50.20 65.42
C ASP A 28 -42.87 -49.15 65.94
N GLY A 29 -43.22 -48.54 67.09
CA GLY A 29 -42.27 -47.80 67.91
C GLY A 29 -41.27 -48.76 68.55
N SER A 30 -40.48 -49.44 67.71
CA SER A 30 -39.21 -50.00 68.13
C SER A 30 -38.20 -48.88 68.06
N ASP A 31 -37.54 -48.57 69.18
CA ASP A 31 -36.43 -47.63 69.30
C ASP A 31 -35.61 -47.53 67.99
N ARG A 32 -35.89 -46.54 67.14
CA ARG A 32 -34.97 -46.18 66.04
C ARG A 32 -33.71 -45.77 66.78
N LYS A 33 -32.69 -46.63 66.71
CA LYS A 33 -31.41 -46.36 67.35
C LYS A 33 -30.98 -44.98 66.90
N ALA A 34 -30.57 -44.13 67.84
CA ALA A 34 -30.10 -42.79 67.52
C ALA A 34 -28.98 -42.93 66.50
N ASN A 35 -29.11 -42.22 65.37
CA ASN A 35 -28.14 -42.25 64.28
C ASN A 35 -26.72 -42.00 64.84
N LYS A 36 -25.77 -42.84 64.47
CA LYS A 36 -24.37 -42.59 64.80
C LYS A 36 -23.68 -41.96 63.60
N PRO A 37 -22.91 -40.88 63.80
CA PRO A 37 -22.14 -40.31 62.71
C PRO A 37 -21.22 -41.36 62.06
N PRO A 38 -21.05 -41.32 60.72
CA PRO A 38 -20.16 -42.23 60.03
C PRO A 38 -18.70 -41.98 60.45
N THR A 39 -17.82 -42.88 60.05
CA THR A 39 -16.36 -42.73 60.16
C THR A 39 -15.73 -42.64 58.77
N ILE A 40 -14.59 -41.97 58.67
CA ILE A 40 -13.84 -41.78 57.41
C ILE A 40 -12.37 -42.04 57.67
N GLN A 41 -11.69 -42.60 56.66
CA GLN A 41 -10.24 -42.75 56.66
C GLN A 41 -9.70 -42.55 55.25
N ILE A 42 -8.67 -41.73 55.11
CA ILE A 42 -7.85 -41.62 53.90
C ILE A 42 -6.97 -42.86 53.82
N THR A 43 -7.23 -43.71 52.83
CA THR A 43 -6.61 -45.03 52.65
C THR A 43 -5.43 -45.01 51.67
N ALA A 44 -5.38 -44.03 50.76
CA ALA A 44 -4.26 -43.80 49.87
C ALA A 44 -4.08 -42.30 49.58
N GLY A 45 -2.86 -41.91 49.21
CA GLY A 45 -2.46 -40.52 49.00
C GLY A 45 -1.09 -40.28 49.61
N VAL A 46 -0.91 -39.09 50.18
CA VAL A 46 0.40 -38.63 50.67
C VAL A 46 0.60 -38.92 52.14
N VAL A 47 1.86 -39.10 52.50
CA VAL A 47 2.30 -39.23 53.89
C VAL A 47 2.38 -37.83 54.49
N ASP A 48 1.98 -37.69 55.75
CA ASP A 48 2.03 -36.40 56.45
C ASP A 48 3.46 -35.82 56.46
N SER A 49 3.53 -34.52 56.17
CA SER A 49 4.73 -33.71 56.02
C SER A 49 5.68 -34.15 54.90
N ALA A 50 5.21 -34.96 53.94
CA ALA A 50 6.00 -35.32 52.77
C ALA A 50 6.03 -34.19 51.73
N GLU A 51 7.13 -34.14 50.98
CA GLU A 51 7.25 -33.38 49.73
C GLU A 51 6.82 -34.28 48.58
N VAL A 52 5.84 -33.83 47.80
CA VAL A 52 5.10 -34.66 46.84
C VAL A 52 4.77 -33.85 45.60
N ASP A 53 4.59 -34.53 44.46
CA ASP A 53 4.11 -33.90 43.23
C ASP A 53 2.82 -33.12 43.48
N TYR A 54 2.64 -31.99 42.80
CA TYR A 54 1.45 -31.15 42.94
C TYR A 54 0.17 -31.84 42.45
N ARG A 55 0.29 -32.94 41.67
CA ARG A 55 -0.83 -33.84 41.34
C ARG A 55 -0.86 -35.02 42.29
N ILE A 56 -1.92 -35.09 43.09
CA ILE A 56 -2.04 -36.14 44.10
C ILE A 56 -3.36 -36.89 43.94
N ASP A 57 -3.25 -38.21 43.85
CA ASP A 57 -4.37 -39.13 43.94
C ASP A 57 -4.68 -39.46 45.40
N PHE A 58 -5.81 -38.95 45.90
CA PHE A 58 -6.34 -39.35 47.19
C PHE A 58 -7.36 -40.47 47.03
N ALA A 59 -7.34 -41.45 47.93
CA ALA A 59 -8.41 -42.42 48.09
C ALA A 59 -8.81 -42.51 49.55
N TRP A 60 -10.10 -42.74 49.80
CA TRP A 60 -10.67 -42.78 51.13
C TRP A 60 -11.76 -43.83 51.22
N GLN A 61 -12.07 -44.22 52.46
CA GLN A 61 -13.14 -45.15 52.76
C GLN A 61 -13.97 -44.63 53.92
N GLY A 62 -15.27 -44.47 53.66
CA GLY A 62 -16.27 -44.20 54.69
C GLY A 62 -16.90 -45.49 55.19
N TYR A 63 -17.27 -45.51 56.47
CA TYR A 63 -17.98 -46.62 57.08
C TYR A 63 -19.01 -46.12 58.08
N ASP A 64 -20.21 -46.67 58.00
CA ASP A 64 -21.35 -46.36 58.85
C ASP A 64 -21.85 -47.67 59.49
N ASP A 65 -22.02 -47.66 60.82
CA ASP A 65 -22.37 -48.82 61.64
C ASP A 65 -23.89 -49.12 61.64
N ASP A 66 -24.71 -48.10 61.41
CA ASP A 66 -26.17 -48.17 61.47
C ASP A 66 -26.88 -47.69 60.21
N GLY A 67 -26.15 -47.17 59.23
CA GLY A 67 -26.66 -46.77 57.92
C GLY A 67 -25.68 -47.04 56.78
N SER A 68 -25.68 -46.13 55.80
CA SER A 68 -24.73 -46.14 54.68
C SER A 68 -24.18 -44.75 54.42
N VAL A 69 -22.89 -44.67 54.12
CA VAL A 69 -22.28 -43.43 53.62
C VAL A 69 -22.84 -43.14 52.23
N THR A 70 -23.52 -42.01 52.09
CA THR A 70 -24.15 -41.59 50.84
C THR A 70 -23.24 -40.69 50.00
N ALA A 71 -22.33 -39.95 50.64
CA ALA A 71 -21.34 -39.12 49.97
C ALA A 71 -20.18 -38.74 50.90
N TYR A 72 -19.27 -37.93 50.35
CA TYR A 72 -18.18 -37.29 51.06
C TYR A 72 -18.19 -35.79 50.78
N GLU A 73 -17.59 -35.05 51.69
CA GLU A 73 -17.30 -33.64 51.52
C GLU A 73 -15.79 -33.45 51.72
N TYR A 74 -15.13 -32.73 50.81
CA TYR A 74 -13.70 -32.39 50.93
C TYR A 74 -13.48 -30.88 50.94
N ALA A 75 -12.39 -30.46 51.56
CA ALA A 75 -11.93 -29.07 51.55
C ALA A 75 -10.40 -29.02 51.44
N ILE A 76 -9.87 -27.94 50.85
CA ILE A 76 -8.43 -27.71 50.69
C ILE A 76 -8.08 -26.43 51.41
N ASP A 77 -7.09 -26.50 52.31
CA ASP A 77 -6.49 -25.43 53.12
C ASP A 77 -7.41 -24.71 54.12
N ASP A 78 -8.70 -24.59 53.84
CA ASP A 78 -9.69 -23.91 54.66
C ASP A 78 -10.93 -24.77 54.94
N THR A 79 -11.24 -24.96 56.22
CA THR A 79 -12.44 -25.68 56.73
C THR A 79 -13.33 -24.79 57.58
N THR A 80 -13.05 -23.47 57.65
CA THR A 80 -13.69 -22.54 58.58
C THR A 80 -15.12 -22.18 58.19
N LEU A 81 -15.45 -22.26 56.90
CA LEU A 81 -16.77 -21.95 56.35
C LEU A 81 -17.37 -23.21 55.71
N GLU A 82 -18.68 -23.41 55.88
CA GLU A 82 -19.35 -24.60 55.32
C GLU A 82 -19.33 -24.60 53.78
N GLU A 83 -19.25 -23.43 53.16
CA GLU A 83 -19.17 -23.25 51.71
C GLU A 83 -17.83 -23.63 51.07
N THR A 84 -16.76 -23.84 51.86
CA THR A 84 -15.48 -24.35 51.33
C THR A 84 -15.53 -25.86 51.08
N TRP A 85 -16.49 -26.57 51.67
CA TRP A 85 -16.68 -28.00 51.49
C TRP A 85 -17.34 -28.30 50.14
N GLN A 86 -16.72 -29.21 49.39
CA GLN A 86 -17.16 -29.66 48.08
C GLN A 86 -17.70 -31.08 48.18
N TRP A 87 -18.91 -31.31 47.64
CA TRP A 87 -19.58 -32.61 47.63
C TRP A 87 -18.96 -33.56 46.59
N ILE A 88 -18.79 -34.83 46.96
CA ILE A 88 -18.25 -35.87 46.06
C ILE A 88 -18.79 -37.25 46.44
N GLU A 89 -19.16 -38.07 45.45
CA GLU A 89 -19.66 -39.43 45.68
C GLU A 89 -18.58 -40.50 45.47
N GLU A 90 -17.48 -40.14 44.79
CA GLU A 90 -16.37 -41.07 44.54
C GLU A 90 -15.58 -41.37 45.82
N THR A 91 -14.88 -42.51 45.83
CA THR A 91 -13.98 -42.93 46.93
C THR A 91 -12.51 -42.59 46.66
N GLY A 92 -12.24 -41.80 45.62
CA GLY A 92 -10.91 -41.32 45.29
C GLY A 92 -10.93 -40.36 44.11
N LYS A 93 -10.00 -39.41 44.09
CA LYS A 93 -9.90 -38.33 43.10
C LYS A 93 -8.48 -37.76 43.05
N SER A 94 -8.07 -37.36 41.84
CA SER A 94 -6.84 -36.60 41.60
C SER A 94 -7.10 -35.11 41.82
N PHE A 95 -6.20 -34.45 42.53
CA PHE A 95 -6.25 -33.02 42.79
C PHE A 95 -4.96 -32.35 42.33
N LYS A 96 -5.07 -31.12 41.82
CA LYS A 96 -3.94 -30.23 41.55
C LYS A 96 -3.81 -29.23 42.70
N PHE A 97 -2.63 -29.13 43.28
CA PHE A 97 -2.32 -28.22 44.37
C PHE A 97 -1.44 -27.07 43.88
N GLN A 98 -1.56 -25.90 44.50
CA GLN A 98 -0.84 -24.70 44.08
C GLN A 98 0.55 -24.67 44.69
N ALA A 99 1.60 -24.63 43.89
CA ALA A 99 2.98 -24.58 44.36
C ALA A 99 3.71 -23.31 43.85
N PRO A 100 3.25 -22.09 44.21
CA PRO A 100 3.76 -20.85 43.62
C PRO A 100 5.06 -20.33 44.25
N ILE A 101 5.55 -20.94 45.34
CA ILE A 101 6.68 -20.40 46.11
C ILE A 101 7.99 -20.98 45.54
N PRO A 102 8.85 -20.21 44.87
CA PRO A 102 10.10 -20.72 44.30
C PRO A 102 11.05 -21.21 45.41
N SER A 103 11.97 -22.11 45.05
CA SER A 103 13.05 -22.54 45.93
C SER A 103 13.91 -21.36 46.40
N ASP A 104 14.44 -21.43 47.63
CA ASP A 104 15.44 -20.48 48.12
C ASP A 104 16.77 -20.59 47.36
N ASP A 105 17.00 -21.72 46.68
CA ASP A 105 18.16 -21.96 45.81
C ASP A 105 17.82 -21.53 44.37
N PRO A 106 18.44 -20.47 43.82
CA PRO A 106 18.14 -20.00 42.47
C PRO A 106 18.55 -20.99 41.37
N GLU A 107 19.39 -22.00 41.66
CA GLU A 107 19.71 -23.07 40.72
C GLU A 107 18.66 -24.20 40.73
N ASP A 108 17.70 -24.15 41.64
CA ASP A 108 16.63 -25.14 41.77
C ASP A 108 15.32 -24.61 41.16
N PRO A 109 14.91 -25.10 39.98
CA PRO A 109 13.72 -24.59 39.29
C PRO A 109 12.42 -25.00 39.99
N ARG A 110 12.48 -25.74 41.10
CA ARG A 110 11.28 -26.22 41.80
C ARG A 110 10.60 -25.11 42.58
N SER A 111 9.28 -25.16 42.56
CA SER A 111 8.43 -24.34 43.43
C SER A 111 7.58 -25.22 44.35
N PHE A 112 7.12 -24.65 45.46
CA PHE A 112 6.54 -25.36 46.60
C PHE A 112 5.25 -24.70 47.11
N GLY A 113 4.42 -25.49 47.78
CA GLY A 113 3.18 -25.04 48.41
C GLY A 113 2.72 -25.97 49.53
N TRP A 114 2.58 -25.43 50.75
CA TRP A 114 2.06 -26.22 51.87
C TRP A 114 0.54 -26.29 51.84
N HIS A 115 0.00 -27.51 51.85
CA HIS A 115 -1.45 -27.73 51.80
C HIS A 115 -1.96 -28.67 52.89
N ARG A 116 -3.24 -28.52 53.19
CA ARG A 116 -4.04 -29.49 53.94
C ARG A 116 -5.23 -29.95 53.14
N PHE A 117 -5.31 -31.24 52.90
CA PHE A 117 -6.50 -31.88 52.36
C PHE A 117 -7.35 -32.42 53.50
N PHE A 118 -8.61 -32.01 53.56
CA PHE A 118 -9.58 -32.44 54.57
C PHE A 118 -10.72 -33.22 53.92
N ILE A 119 -11.23 -34.25 54.60
CA ILE A 119 -12.39 -35.01 54.15
C ILE A 119 -13.27 -35.47 55.31
N ARG A 120 -14.58 -35.50 55.08
CA ARG A 120 -15.58 -36.10 55.97
C ARG A 120 -16.61 -36.90 55.18
N ALA A 121 -17.15 -37.96 55.78
CA ALA A 121 -18.23 -38.77 55.22
C ALA A 121 -19.59 -38.22 55.65
N VAL A 122 -20.60 -38.37 54.79
CA VAL A 122 -22.01 -38.01 55.03
C VAL A 122 -22.87 -39.27 54.90
N ASP A 123 -23.70 -39.58 55.89
CA ASP A 123 -24.59 -40.76 55.89
C ASP A 123 -25.98 -40.48 55.28
N ASP A 124 -26.88 -41.47 55.30
CA ASP A 124 -28.25 -41.35 54.79
C ASP A 124 -29.21 -40.57 55.70
N ASP A 125 -28.76 -40.17 56.88
CA ASP A 125 -29.46 -39.29 57.83
C ASP A 125 -28.78 -37.89 57.93
N GLU A 126 -27.94 -37.54 56.95
CA GLU A 126 -27.18 -36.28 56.81
C GLU A 126 -26.18 -35.96 57.95
N ALA A 127 -25.83 -36.96 58.77
CA ALA A 127 -24.78 -36.78 59.77
C ALA A 127 -23.39 -36.90 59.14
N ARG A 128 -22.47 -36.09 59.68
CA ARG A 128 -21.10 -35.96 59.19
C ARG A 128 -20.12 -36.64 60.14
N SER A 129 -19.13 -37.33 59.58
CA SER A 129 -18.04 -37.90 60.37
C SER A 129 -17.15 -36.82 61.02
N SER A 130 -16.29 -37.23 61.95
CA SER A 130 -15.09 -36.44 62.24
C SER A 130 -14.23 -36.31 60.99
N ILE A 131 -13.53 -35.20 60.85
CA ILE A 131 -12.66 -34.92 59.70
C ILE A 131 -11.40 -35.80 59.78
N ASP A 132 -11.03 -36.44 58.67
CA ASP A 132 -9.67 -36.95 58.44
C ASP A 132 -8.93 -35.98 57.51
N TYR A 133 -7.61 -35.88 57.63
CA TYR A 133 -6.84 -34.94 56.84
C TYR A 133 -5.40 -35.42 56.56
N ARG A 134 -4.77 -34.80 55.57
CA ARG A 134 -3.33 -34.91 55.30
C ARG A 134 -2.70 -33.54 55.16
N PHE A 135 -1.50 -33.38 55.70
CA PHE A 135 -0.68 -32.16 55.54
C PHE A 135 0.57 -32.49 54.75
N PHE A 136 0.89 -31.73 53.71
CA PHE A 136 2.01 -32.04 52.81
C PHE A 136 2.50 -30.79 52.10
N ASN A 137 3.68 -30.86 51.48
CA ASN A 137 4.25 -29.81 50.65
C ASN A 137 4.19 -30.26 49.19
N ALA A 138 3.29 -29.67 48.40
CA ALA A 138 3.25 -29.86 46.96
C ALA A 138 4.50 -29.24 46.33
N LYS A 139 5.01 -29.87 45.27
CA LYS A 139 6.08 -29.32 44.44
C LYS A 139 5.77 -29.47 42.95
N THR A 140 6.32 -28.55 42.18
CA THR A 140 6.26 -28.48 40.71
C THR A 140 7.61 -28.01 40.18
N ILE A 141 7.86 -28.10 38.87
CA ILE A 141 9.01 -27.50 38.21
C ILE A 141 8.53 -26.23 37.50
N ALA A 142 9.10 -25.07 37.84
CA ALA A 142 8.72 -23.84 37.17
C ALA A 142 9.05 -23.92 35.66
N PRO A 143 8.18 -23.37 34.80
CA PRO A 143 8.38 -23.43 33.37
C PRO A 143 9.48 -22.47 32.91
N GLU A 144 9.95 -22.65 31.69
CA GLU A 144 10.94 -21.79 31.04
C GLU A 144 10.34 -21.15 29.79
N THR A 145 10.75 -19.90 29.48
CA THR A 145 10.34 -19.18 28.28
C THR A 145 11.55 -18.78 27.45
N ARG A 146 11.37 -18.66 26.14
CA ARG A 146 12.36 -18.14 25.22
C ARG A 146 11.72 -17.28 24.14
N ILE A 147 12.23 -16.07 23.96
CA ILE A 147 11.95 -15.19 22.83
C ILE A 147 12.59 -15.81 21.59
N THR A 148 11.77 -16.24 20.64
CA THR A 148 12.19 -16.91 19.42
C THR A 148 12.38 -15.95 18.25
N GLY A 149 11.81 -14.74 18.35
CA GLY A 149 11.98 -13.73 17.32
C GLY A 149 11.54 -12.35 17.75
N VAL A 150 12.23 -11.35 17.22
CA VAL A 150 11.83 -9.94 17.29
C VAL A 150 11.86 -9.38 15.89
N GLU A 151 10.70 -8.93 15.42
CA GLU A 151 10.53 -8.38 14.09
C GLU A 151 10.13 -6.91 14.22
N ARG A 152 10.94 -6.02 13.64
CA ARG A 152 10.62 -4.60 13.57
C ARG A 152 9.59 -4.39 12.46
N GLN A 153 8.36 -4.01 12.81
CA GLN A 153 7.28 -3.68 11.85
C GLN A 153 7.16 -2.15 11.68
N GLY A 154 8.30 -1.53 11.40
CA GLY A 154 8.46 -0.07 11.33
C GLY A 154 9.19 0.52 12.53
N CYS A 155 9.36 1.84 12.58
CA CYS A 155 10.26 2.40 13.58
C CYS A 155 9.90 2.17 15.04
N ARG A 156 8.60 2.23 15.33
CA ARG A 156 8.04 2.33 16.68
C ARG A 156 7.20 1.11 17.05
N THR A 157 7.23 0.10 16.19
CA THR A 157 6.40 -1.09 16.30
C THR A 157 7.26 -2.34 16.23
N PHE A 158 7.14 -3.19 17.25
CA PHE A 158 7.92 -4.40 17.41
C PHE A 158 6.99 -5.58 17.65
N LEU A 159 7.17 -6.63 16.88
CA LEU A 159 6.49 -7.91 17.08
C LEU A 159 7.44 -8.87 17.78
N TYR A 160 7.10 -9.23 19.01
CA TYR A 160 7.82 -10.23 19.78
C TYR A 160 7.14 -11.58 19.62
N ARG A 161 7.94 -12.63 19.46
CA ARG A 161 7.48 -14.02 19.44
C ARG A 161 8.26 -14.81 20.49
N TRP A 162 7.58 -15.71 21.18
CA TRP A 162 8.16 -16.56 22.21
C TRP A 162 7.58 -17.97 22.22
N GLU A 163 8.32 -18.88 22.82
CA GLU A 163 7.91 -20.25 23.14
C GLU A 163 8.21 -20.51 24.60
N GLY A 164 7.63 -21.55 25.19
CA GLY A 164 7.97 -21.96 26.55
C GLY A 164 7.65 -23.42 26.78
N GLU A 165 8.29 -23.98 27.80
CA GLU A 165 8.26 -25.40 28.13
C GLU A 165 8.02 -25.58 29.63
N ASP A 166 7.11 -26.48 29.99
CA ASP A 166 6.77 -26.89 31.35
C ASP A 166 7.02 -28.40 31.46
N LEU A 167 8.12 -28.76 32.13
CA LEU A 167 8.65 -30.12 32.15
C LEU A 167 7.78 -31.13 32.90
N ASP A 168 6.90 -30.66 33.79
CA ASP A 168 5.96 -31.51 34.52
C ASP A 168 4.48 -31.21 34.22
N ALA A 169 4.20 -30.40 33.20
CA ALA A 169 2.86 -30.18 32.65
C ALA A 169 2.06 -31.47 32.45
N SER A 170 0.72 -31.36 32.58
CA SER A 170 -0.17 -32.47 32.20
C SER A 170 -0.40 -32.55 30.68
N ASP A 171 -0.12 -31.47 29.96
CA ASP A 171 -0.15 -31.42 28.50
C ASP A 171 1.00 -32.27 27.91
N PRO A 172 0.73 -33.24 27.02
CA PRO A 172 1.78 -33.97 26.31
C PRO A 172 2.75 -33.11 25.50
N GLU A 173 2.35 -31.89 25.12
CA GLU A 173 3.19 -30.93 24.42
C GLU A 173 4.10 -30.12 25.35
N LEU A 174 3.98 -30.31 26.68
CA LEU A 174 4.75 -29.60 27.69
C LEU A 174 4.58 -28.07 27.61
N ASN A 175 3.39 -27.61 27.21
CA ASN A 175 3.10 -26.18 27.21
C ASN A 175 2.85 -25.68 28.64
N PRO A 176 3.39 -24.50 29.01
CA PRO A 176 2.94 -23.78 30.20
C PRO A 176 1.44 -23.47 30.15
N GLU A 177 0.80 -23.22 31.29
CA GLU A 177 -0.62 -22.86 31.36
C GLU A 177 -0.86 -21.40 30.90
N PHE A 178 0.03 -20.48 31.27
CA PHE A 178 -0.04 -19.07 30.88
C PHE A 178 1.33 -18.48 30.54
N TYR A 179 1.31 -17.36 29.83
CA TYR A 179 2.45 -16.44 29.75
C TYR A 179 2.07 -15.10 30.37
N GLU A 180 3.08 -14.38 30.83
CA GLU A 180 3.01 -12.98 31.18
C GLU A 180 4.09 -12.21 30.42
N TYR A 181 3.75 -11.06 29.83
CA TYR A 181 4.74 -10.17 29.22
C TYR A 181 4.67 -8.76 29.80
N LYS A 182 5.78 -8.04 29.78
CA LYS A 182 5.92 -6.70 30.35
C LYS A 182 6.88 -5.87 29.49
N LEU A 183 6.55 -4.60 29.32
CA LEU A 183 7.43 -3.62 28.67
C LEU A 183 7.79 -2.54 29.69
N VAL A 184 9.08 -2.29 29.87
CA VAL A 184 9.57 -1.29 30.82
C VAL A 184 10.37 -0.22 30.10
N HIS A 185 10.10 1.04 30.43
CA HIS A 185 10.93 2.18 30.02
C HIS A 185 12.16 2.31 30.90
N TRP A 186 13.34 2.27 30.29
CA TRP A 186 14.61 2.50 30.97
C TRP A 186 14.98 3.99 30.91
N ASN A 187 14.84 4.69 32.04
CA ASN A 187 15.08 6.14 32.14
C ASN A 187 16.25 6.52 33.06
N LEU A 188 17.01 5.53 33.55
CA LEU A 188 18.11 5.77 34.49
C LEU A 188 19.42 5.93 33.72
N GLY A 189 20.20 6.97 34.01
CA GLY A 189 21.50 7.26 33.38
C GLY A 189 22.62 6.25 33.72
N GLU A 190 22.25 5.03 34.10
CA GLU A 190 23.10 3.89 34.40
C GLU A 190 22.89 2.81 33.31
N ASP A 191 23.89 1.94 33.12
CA ASP A 191 23.81 0.86 32.12
C ASP A 191 22.63 -0.07 32.47
N PRO A 192 21.64 -0.24 31.57
CA PRO A 192 20.48 -1.11 31.81
C PRO A 192 20.86 -2.53 32.20
N ILE A 193 21.99 -3.03 31.70
CA ILE A 193 22.47 -4.37 32.03
C ILE A 193 22.99 -4.41 33.46
N GLU A 194 23.69 -3.37 33.91
CA GLU A 194 24.29 -3.34 35.25
C GLU A 194 23.21 -3.28 36.34
N ALA A 195 22.18 -2.47 36.14
CA ALA A 195 21.10 -2.32 37.12
C ALA A 195 20.14 -3.53 37.21
N LEU A 196 19.96 -4.27 36.11
CA LEU A 196 19.28 -5.58 36.14
C LEU A 196 20.07 -6.62 36.94
N LEU A 197 21.42 -6.52 36.96
CA LEU A 197 22.30 -7.45 37.68
C LEU A 197 22.52 -7.08 39.15
N THR A 198 22.33 -5.82 39.55
CA THR A 198 22.57 -5.36 40.93
C THR A 198 21.36 -5.51 41.88
N GLY A 199 20.25 -6.07 41.40
CA GLY A 199 19.07 -6.40 42.22
C GLY A 199 17.92 -5.40 42.17
N GLU A 200 18.02 -4.34 41.37
CA GLU A 200 16.91 -3.44 41.03
C GLU A 200 16.26 -3.88 39.70
N ASN A 201 15.91 -5.17 39.61
CA ASN A 201 15.31 -5.71 38.40
C ASN A 201 13.86 -5.22 38.26
N LEU A 202 13.66 -4.18 37.46
CA LEU A 202 12.35 -3.59 37.19
C LEU A 202 11.32 -4.57 36.60
N LEU A 203 11.77 -5.69 36.00
CA LEU A 203 10.87 -6.77 35.59
C LEU A 203 10.35 -7.58 36.78
N LEU A 204 11.12 -7.69 37.86
CA LEU A 204 10.75 -8.42 39.08
C LEU A 204 10.01 -7.56 40.12
N GLU A 205 10.03 -6.22 40.00
CA GLU A 205 9.24 -5.37 40.88
C GLU A 205 7.74 -5.41 40.53
N ASP A 206 6.97 -6.03 41.41
CA ASP A 206 5.50 -5.95 41.46
C ASP A 206 5.07 -4.63 42.15
N GLN A 207 5.33 -3.48 41.52
CA GLN A 207 4.77 -2.22 42.04
C GLN A 207 3.29 -2.07 41.64
N GLU A 208 2.39 -2.15 42.63
CA GLU A 208 0.98 -1.79 42.46
C GLU A 208 0.83 -0.27 42.22
N GLY A 209 0.76 0.19 40.96
CA GLY A 209 0.49 1.61 40.70
C GLY A 209 0.64 2.17 39.28
N GLY A 210 -0.26 1.84 38.35
CA GLY A 210 -0.97 2.88 37.56
C GLY A 210 -0.51 3.33 36.16
N ASP A 211 0.58 2.87 35.55
CA ASP A 211 1.06 3.48 34.29
C ASP A 211 1.61 2.53 33.19
N GLY A 212 1.27 1.24 33.25
CA GLY A 212 1.70 0.26 32.22
C GLY A 212 2.90 -0.59 32.62
N THR A 213 3.19 -0.62 33.91
CA THR A 213 4.30 -1.35 34.56
C THR A 213 3.91 -2.74 35.10
N TRP A 214 2.75 -3.29 34.71
CA TRP A 214 2.27 -4.59 35.18
C TRP A 214 2.45 -5.70 34.12
N TRP A 215 2.59 -6.93 34.60
CA TRP A 215 2.67 -8.13 33.77
C TRP A 215 1.33 -8.47 33.13
N ILE A 216 1.27 -8.47 31.80
CA ILE A 216 0.06 -8.79 31.03
C ILE A 216 -0.02 -10.29 30.84
N ARG A 217 -0.98 -10.93 31.52
CA ARG A 217 -1.23 -12.37 31.40
C ARG A 217 -2.02 -12.71 30.14
N VAL A 218 -1.54 -13.71 29.41
CA VAL A 218 -2.16 -14.27 28.20
C VAL A 218 -2.20 -15.80 28.28
N SER A 219 -3.03 -16.43 27.45
CA SER A 219 -3.12 -17.88 27.39
C SER A 219 -1.85 -18.51 26.82
N SER A 220 -1.65 -19.80 27.10
CA SER A 220 -0.58 -20.62 26.51
C SER A 220 -0.57 -20.65 24.98
N GLU A 221 -1.72 -20.43 24.33
CA GLU A 221 -1.83 -20.33 22.86
C GLU A 221 -1.27 -19.01 22.31
N THR A 222 -1.16 -17.97 23.15
CA THR A 222 -0.65 -16.66 22.73
C THR A 222 0.87 -16.65 22.81
N LYS A 223 1.52 -16.71 21.64
CA LYS A 223 2.98 -16.79 21.49
C LYS A 223 3.61 -15.53 20.90
N GLU A 224 2.83 -14.45 20.74
CA GLU A 224 3.32 -13.20 20.19
C GLU A 224 2.61 -11.97 20.76
N ALA A 225 3.31 -10.83 20.77
CA ALA A 225 2.79 -9.53 21.16
C ALA A 225 3.30 -8.43 20.22
N LEU A 226 2.36 -7.63 19.72
CA LEU A 226 2.66 -6.42 18.96
C LEU A 226 2.74 -5.22 19.91
N ILE A 227 3.90 -4.57 19.94
CA ILE A 227 4.21 -3.44 20.79
C ILE A 227 4.33 -2.20 19.91
N GLU A 228 3.31 -1.35 19.90
CA GLU A 228 3.19 -0.19 19.01
C GLU A 228 3.53 1.13 19.72
N GLY A 229 3.78 2.18 18.94
CA GLY A 229 3.78 3.57 19.41
C GLY A 229 4.95 3.95 20.32
N GLN A 230 6.03 3.16 20.35
CA GLN A 230 7.17 3.39 21.24
C GLN A 230 7.88 4.71 20.94
N ALA A 231 8.32 5.42 21.98
CA ALA A 231 8.97 6.72 21.82
C ALA A 231 10.41 6.56 21.28
N ILE A 232 10.80 7.37 20.29
CA ILE A 232 12.19 7.39 19.80
C ILE A 232 13.17 7.79 20.89
N GLY A 233 14.29 7.09 20.94
CA GLY A 233 15.35 7.22 21.94
C GLY A 233 14.96 6.58 23.27
N ALA A 234 13.77 6.00 23.38
CA ALA A 234 13.46 5.17 24.53
C ALA A 234 14.32 3.92 24.46
N ILE A 235 15.03 3.69 25.56
CA ILE A 235 15.61 2.40 25.87
C ILE A 235 14.51 1.62 26.58
N LEU A 236 14.14 0.49 26.03
CA LEU A 236 13.02 -0.33 26.48
C LEU A 236 13.53 -1.72 26.81
N ILE A 237 12.86 -2.38 27.75
CA ILE A 237 13.10 -3.78 28.08
C ILE A 237 11.78 -4.52 27.90
N PHE A 238 11.73 -5.46 26.98
CA PHE A 238 10.63 -6.39 26.84
C PHE A 238 10.97 -7.67 27.58
N GLY A 239 10.13 -8.10 28.52
CA GLY A 239 10.26 -9.37 29.23
C GLY A 239 9.02 -10.24 29.03
N VAL A 240 9.21 -11.54 28.99
CA VAL A 240 8.16 -12.55 28.99
C VAL A 240 8.51 -13.63 30.02
N ARG A 241 7.52 -14.23 30.67
CA ARG A 241 7.70 -15.34 31.61
C ARG A 241 6.54 -16.32 31.53
N ALA A 242 6.81 -17.58 31.81
CA ALA A 242 5.80 -18.64 31.80
C ALA A 242 5.25 -18.92 33.20
N ILE A 243 4.05 -19.51 33.25
CA ILE A 243 3.38 -19.94 34.48
C ILE A 243 2.80 -21.34 34.25
N ASP A 244 3.09 -22.26 35.16
CA ASP A 244 2.58 -23.64 35.09
C ASP A 244 1.13 -23.78 35.60
N GLU A 245 0.60 -24.99 35.53
CA GLU A 245 -0.74 -25.33 36.04
C GLU A 245 -0.84 -25.35 37.59
N ALA A 246 0.28 -25.34 38.29
CA ALA A 246 0.39 -25.26 39.75
C ALA A 246 0.60 -23.82 40.25
N GLY A 247 0.70 -22.83 39.35
CA GLY A 247 0.92 -21.42 39.67
C GLY A 247 2.38 -21.05 39.93
N ALA A 248 3.35 -21.93 39.67
CA ALA A 248 4.76 -21.56 39.68
C ALA A 248 5.06 -20.64 38.50
N VAL A 249 5.76 -19.56 38.81
CA VAL A 249 6.21 -18.56 37.85
C VAL A 249 7.68 -18.80 37.58
N GLU A 250 8.08 -18.72 36.31
CA GLU A 250 9.48 -18.78 35.90
C GLU A 250 10.35 -17.83 36.76
N PRO A 251 11.32 -18.37 37.54
CA PRO A 251 11.98 -17.61 38.59
C PRO A 251 13.13 -16.73 38.07
N SER A 252 13.71 -17.08 36.92
CA SER A 252 14.90 -16.44 36.36
C SER A 252 14.60 -15.73 35.05
N LEU A 253 14.99 -14.46 34.96
CA LEU A 253 14.98 -13.71 33.71
C LEU A 253 16.41 -13.56 33.18
N GLU A 254 16.68 -14.00 31.96
CA GLU A 254 17.98 -13.98 31.29
C GLU A 254 17.95 -13.17 29.98
N VAL A 255 19.00 -12.34 29.77
CA VAL A 255 19.11 -11.49 28.56
C VAL A 255 19.19 -12.38 27.33
N GLY A 256 18.34 -12.11 26.35
CA GLY A 256 18.32 -12.81 25.06
C GLY A 256 17.60 -14.15 25.09
N GLU A 257 17.21 -14.64 26.28
CA GLU A 257 16.31 -15.78 26.42
C GLU A 257 14.89 -15.27 26.64
N ASN A 258 14.54 -14.78 27.82
CA ASN A 258 13.16 -14.38 28.15
C ASN A 258 12.99 -12.88 28.41
N TYR A 259 14.05 -12.08 28.24
CA TYR A 259 13.92 -10.64 28.06
C TYR A 259 14.96 -10.05 27.09
N LEU A 260 14.63 -8.90 26.50
CA LEU A 260 15.46 -8.21 25.54
C LEU A 260 15.43 -6.68 25.76
N PRO A 261 16.59 -6.03 26.03
CA PRO A 261 16.71 -4.59 25.93
C PRO A 261 16.83 -4.15 24.47
N PHE A 262 16.21 -3.03 24.12
CA PHE A 262 16.29 -2.44 22.77
C PHE A 262 16.14 -0.92 22.82
N GLU A 263 16.66 -0.24 21.82
CA GLU A 263 16.51 1.20 21.64
C GLU A 263 15.65 1.48 20.41
N VAL A 264 14.71 2.41 20.55
CA VAL A 264 13.90 2.88 19.41
C VAL A 264 14.67 3.96 18.66
N THR A 265 15.35 3.61 17.57
CA THR A 265 16.16 4.57 16.81
C THR A 265 15.33 5.40 15.82
N ALA A 266 15.81 6.61 15.51
CA ALA A 266 15.12 7.58 14.66
C ALA A 266 15.38 7.47 13.16
N GLU A 267 16.42 6.74 12.79
CA GLU A 267 17.00 6.79 11.44
C GLU A 267 16.04 6.32 10.32
N GLU A 268 14.90 5.73 10.65
CA GLU A 268 13.95 5.16 9.69
C GLU A 268 12.53 5.75 9.80
N CYS A 269 12.34 6.86 10.53
CA CYS A 269 11.01 7.29 11.02
C CYS A 269 10.51 8.57 10.38
N GLN A 270 10.89 8.83 9.14
CA GLN A 270 10.50 10.02 8.41
C GLN A 270 9.43 9.67 7.39
N PRO A 271 8.35 10.46 7.24
CA PRO A 271 7.31 10.15 6.28
C PRO A 271 7.86 10.12 4.85
N LEU A 272 7.31 9.23 4.03
CA LEU A 272 7.48 9.31 2.58
C LEU A 272 6.52 10.40 2.10
N VAL A 273 7.08 11.49 1.56
CA VAL A 273 6.28 12.61 1.09
C VAL A 273 6.34 12.68 -0.42
N THR A 274 5.19 12.62 -1.07
CA THR A 274 5.01 12.86 -2.50
C THR A 274 4.47 14.26 -2.67
N VAL A 275 5.22 15.13 -3.34
CA VAL A 275 4.77 16.48 -3.74
C VAL A 275 4.26 16.40 -5.17
N LEU A 276 3.08 16.94 -5.42
CA LEU A 276 2.42 16.96 -6.72
C LEU A 276 2.21 18.41 -7.16
N GLU A 277 2.39 18.66 -8.45
CA GLU A 277 2.02 19.92 -9.10
C GLU A 277 1.34 19.53 -10.41
N GLY A 278 0.11 20.00 -10.61
CA GLY A 278 -0.77 19.45 -11.65
C GLY A 278 -0.21 19.51 -13.07
N MET A 279 0.73 20.43 -13.35
CA MET A 279 1.36 20.58 -14.66
C MET A 279 2.75 19.96 -14.78
N SER A 280 3.37 19.60 -13.65
CA SER A 280 4.75 19.16 -13.56
C SER A 280 4.90 17.73 -13.04
N GLY A 281 3.79 17.08 -12.69
CA GLY A 281 3.74 15.71 -12.21
C GLY A 281 3.91 15.61 -10.70
N ALA A 282 4.44 14.47 -10.27
CA ALA A 282 4.65 14.15 -8.87
C ALA A 282 6.07 13.67 -8.61
N HIS A 283 6.60 13.98 -7.43
CA HIS A 283 7.89 13.51 -6.97
C HIS A 283 7.83 13.06 -5.51
N THR A 284 8.23 11.83 -5.26
CA THR A 284 8.36 11.26 -3.91
C THR A 284 9.76 11.49 -3.39
N PHE A 285 9.87 12.04 -2.18
CA PHE A 285 11.13 12.31 -1.47
C PHE A 285 11.47 11.14 -0.52
N PRO A 286 12.24 10.13 -0.96
CA PRO A 286 12.68 9.02 -0.12
C PRO A 286 13.71 9.45 0.94
N ASN A 287 14.53 10.46 0.65
CA ASN A 287 15.68 10.83 1.48
C ASN A 287 15.72 12.34 1.78
N GLU A 288 16.42 12.71 2.86
CA GLU A 288 16.72 14.11 3.14
C GLU A 288 17.68 14.70 2.12
N GLY A 289 17.48 15.98 1.79
CA GLY A 289 18.38 16.76 0.92
C GLY A 289 18.21 16.50 -0.57
N GLU A 290 17.35 15.56 -0.97
CA GLU A 290 16.94 15.39 -2.35
C GLU A 290 16.24 16.64 -2.88
N ARG A 291 16.47 16.93 -4.16
CA ARG A 291 15.95 18.12 -4.83
C ARG A 291 15.16 17.71 -6.06
N TRP A 292 13.90 18.13 -6.11
CA TRP A 292 13.11 18.03 -7.31
C TRP A 292 13.30 19.28 -8.16
N ASN A 293 14.01 19.15 -9.29
CA ASN A 293 14.22 20.25 -10.23
C ASN A 293 13.09 20.26 -11.26
N LEU A 294 12.41 21.39 -11.40
CA LEU A 294 11.33 21.56 -12.35
C LEU A 294 11.37 22.92 -13.04
N GLU A 295 10.81 22.99 -14.24
CA GLU A 295 10.62 24.22 -14.98
C GLU A 295 9.15 24.61 -14.87
N VAL A 296 8.83 25.89 -14.65
CA VAL A 296 7.46 26.38 -14.49
C VAL A 296 7.13 27.45 -15.50
N ASN A 297 5.87 27.49 -15.92
CA ASN A 297 5.39 28.52 -16.83
C ASN A 297 5.31 29.86 -16.11
N ALA A 298 5.87 30.91 -16.74
CA ALA A 298 5.56 32.26 -16.33
C ALA A 298 4.07 32.58 -16.54
N ASP A 299 3.56 33.52 -15.73
CA ASP A 299 2.20 34.06 -15.73
C ASP A 299 1.08 33.02 -15.49
N ARG A 300 1.44 31.80 -15.07
CA ARG A 300 0.49 30.76 -14.68
C ARG A 300 0.49 30.51 -13.18
N PRO A 301 -0.68 30.28 -12.55
CA PRO A 301 -0.74 29.80 -11.18
C PRO A 301 -0.14 28.40 -11.07
N ILE A 302 0.81 28.25 -10.15
CA ILE A 302 1.43 26.99 -9.74
C ILE A 302 0.85 26.66 -8.37
N GLN A 303 0.41 25.42 -8.21
CA GLN A 303 -0.16 24.94 -6.96
C GLN A 303 0.42 23.59 -6.60
N PHE A 304 1.15 23.54 -5.49
CA PHE A 304 1.64 22.28 -4.94
C PHE A 304 0.59 21.64 -4.04
N SER A 305 0.45 20.33 -4.13
CA SER A 305 -0.20 19.48 -3.15
C SER A 305 0.77 18.41 -2.68
N TRP A 306 0.45 17.73 -1.58
CA TRP A 306 1.32 16.67 -1.07
C TRP A 306 0.57 15.56 -0.37
N ILE A 307 1.10 14.36 -0.49
CA ILE A 307 0.66 13.16 0.22
C ILE A 307 1.81 12.73 1.11
N ALA A 308 1.53 12.46 2.38
CA ALA A 308 2.52 11.98 3.33
C ALA A 308 2.10 10.61 3.85
N ASP A 309 2.94 9.61 3.60
CA ASP A 309 2.75 8.23 4.04
C ASP A 309 3.61 7.92 5.27
N PHE A 310 2.92 7.56 6.35
CA PHE A 310 3.47 7.23 7.66
C PHE A 310 3.33 5.73 7.97
N SER A 311 2.71 4.96 7.08
CA SER A 311 2.31 3.57 7.32
C SER A 311 3.50 2.67 7.64
N HIS A 312 4.66 2.92 7.01
CA HIS A 312 5.87 2.15 7.22
C HIS A 312 6.47 2.25 8.64
N TYR A 313 6.01 3.20 9.47
CA TYR A 313 6.39 3.27 10.88
C TYR A 313 5.24 3.47 11.87
N GLY A 314 3.99 3.32 11.41
CA GLY A 314 2.81 3.47 12.25
C GLY A 314 2.57 4.90 12.76
N GLY A 315 3.16 5.91 12.09
CA GLY A 315 2.89 7.30 12.40
C GLY A 315 1.53 7.74 11.86
N CYS A 316 1.12 8.96 12.21
CA CYS A 316 -0.02 9.61 11.57
C CYS A 316 0.33 11.06 11.23
N ILE A 317 -0.33 11.60 10.20
CA ILE A 317 -0.05 12.95 9.72
C ILE A 317 -0.25 13.98 10.85
N GLY A 318 0.76 14.83 11.02
CA GLY A 318 0.75 15.93 11.98
C GLY A 318 0.61 17.26 11.28
N SER A 319 1.47 18.18 11.68
CA SER A 319 1.56 19.53 11.13
C SER A 319 2.42 19.54 9.86
N VAL A 320 2.10 20.45 8.97
CA VAL A 320 2.91 20.75 7.79
C VAL A 320 3.23 22.24 7.78
N ASN A 321 4.34 22.59 7.13
CA ASN A 321 4.77 23.97 6.95
C ASN A 321 5.43 24.10 5.59
N TYR A 322 5.17 25.20 4.88
CA TYR A 322 5.76 25.44 3.57
C TYR A 322 6.13 26.91 3.39
N GLY A 323 6.99 27.18 2.42
CA GLY A 323 7.34 28.52 2.00
C GLY A 323 8.17 28.54 0.72
N PHE A 324 8.42 29.74 0.23
CA PHE A 324 9.08 30.06 -1.01
C PHE A 324 10.29 30.96 -0.74
N ASP A 325 11.39 30.69 -1.44
CA ASP A 325 12.59 31.54 -1.44
C ASP A 325 13.10 31.92 -0.03
N ILE A 326 12.97 30.99 0.92
CA ILE A 326 13.42 31.15 2.30
C ILE A 326 14.96 31.24 2.31
N PRO A 327 15.59 32.33 2.81
CA PRO A 327 17.05 32.48 2.78
C PRO A 327 17.79 31.40 3.57
N ASP A 328 17.22 30.97 4.69
CA ASP A 328 17.69 29.87 5.53
C ASP A 328 16.53 28.94 5.88
N PRO A 329 16.28 27.86 5.10
CA PRO A 329 15.21 26.92 5.39
C PRO A 329 15.45 26.10 6.68
N GLY A 330 16.62 26.21 7.31
CA GLY A 330 16.85 25.67 8.65
C GLY A 330 16.26 26.53 9.77
N ASP A 331 16.03 27.83 9.52
CA ASP A 331 15.43 28.74 10.50
C ASP A 331 13.90 28.69 10.43
N GLU A 332 13.29 27.94 11.36
CA GLU A 332 11.83 27.83 11.47
C GLU A 332 11.15 29.08 12.02
N HIS A 333 11.90 30.08 12.47
CA HIS A 333 11.36 31.35 12.97
C HIS A 333 11.28 32.43 11.90
N ALA A 334 11.78 32.15 10.69
CA ALA A 334 11.62 33.03 9.55
C ALA A 334 10.16 32.98 9.08
N ASP A 335 9.26 33.69 9.74
CA ASP A 335 7.83 33.69 9.43
C ASP A 335 7.49 34.71 8.32
N ALA A 336 6.74 34.28 7.30
CA ALA A 336 6.16 35.12 6.26
C ALA A 336 4.71 34.71 6.00
N PRO A 337 3.70 35.56 6.29
CA PRO A 337 2.29 35.19 6.13
C PRO A 337 1.87 34.83 4.71
N ASP A 338 2.58 35.32 3.69
CA ASP A 338 2.38 34.98 2.27
C ASP A 338 3.26 33.82 1.81
N GLY A 339 4.08 33.27 2.71
CA GLY A 339 5.04 32.22 2.44
C GLY A 339 6.23 32.67 1.58
N ILE A 340 6.42 33.95 1.27
CA ILE A 340 7.56 34.40 0.44
C ILE A 340 8.67 34.96 1.33
N GLY A 341 9.85 34.35 1.28
CA GLY A 341 11.00 34.71 2.11
C GLY A 341 10.92 34.17 3.54
N GLY A 342 9.90 33.36 3.85
CA GLY A 342 9.70 32.74 5.16
C GLY A 342 8.62 31.65 5.12
N TRP A 343 8.48 30.94 6.23
CA TRP A 343 7.49 29.91 6.48
C TRP A 343 6.11 30.50 6.73
N ILE A 344 5.07 29.84 6.23
CA ILE A 344 3.68 30.23 6.49
C ILE A 344 3.22 29.87 7.91
N GLY A 345 3.95 28.98 8.58
CA GLY A 345 3.69 28.50 9.93
C GLY A 345 3.13 27.08 9.96
N TRP A 346 3.39 26.39 11.06
CA TRP A 346 2.94 25.02 11.31
C TRP A 346 1.42 24.95 11.49
N SER A 347 0.72 24.23 10.62
CA SER A 347 -0.71 23.96 10.75
C SER A 347 -1.09 22.63 10.10
N HIS A 348 -2.32 22.17 10.33
CA HIS A 348 -2.93 21.09 9.57
C HIS A 348 -3.52 21.66 8.28
N TRP A 349 -2.66 22.08 7.35
CA TRP A 349 -3.06 22.60 6.05
C TRP A 349 -3.72 21.47 5.21
N ASP A 350 -4.62 21.84 4.29
CA ASP A 350 -5.44 20.95 3.47
C ASP A 350 -4.63 20.15 2.41
N GLN A 351 -3.41 19.71 2.73
CA GLN A 351 -2.47 19.04 1.81
C GLN A 351 -2.24 19.80 0.50
N VAL A 352 -2.47 21.12 0.51
CA VAL A 352 -2.42 21.98 -0.66
C VAL A 352 -1.92 23.39 -0.30
N GLN A 353 -1.11 23.96 -1.18
CA GLN A 353 -0.60 25.33 -1.10
C GLN A 353 -1.56 26.33 -1.77
N THR A 354 -1.51 27.60 -1.35
CA THR A 354 -2.24 28.69 -2.02
C THR A 354 -1.56 29.09 -3.33
N PRO A 355 -2.20 29.03 -4.51
CA PRO A 355 -1.51 29.20 -5.79
C PRO A 355 -0.63 30.45 -5.89
N VAL A 356 0.55 30.32 -6.50
CA VAL A 356 1.49 31.43 -6.77
C VAL A 356 1.79 31.54 -8.26
N SER A 357 2.10 32.73 -8.76
CA SER A 357 2.48 32.94 -10.16
C SER A 357 3.75 33.78 -10.25
N TYR A 358 4.63 33.41 -11.18
CA TYR A 358 5.84 34.17 -11.47
C TYR A 358 5.69 34.92 -12.79
N PRO A 359 5.96 36.23 -12.85
CA PRO A 359 5.75 37.01 -14.05
C PRO A 359 6.82 36.74 -15.12
N SER A 360 6.50 36.94 -16.40
CA SER A 360 7.41 36.67 -17.53
C SER A 360 8.76 37.41 -17.49
N TYR A 361 8.87 38.53 -16.78
CA TYR A 361 10.14 39.25 -16.65
C TYR A 361 11.16 38.52 -15.75
N GLU A 362 10.72 37.49 -15.04
CA GLU A 362 11.56 36.60 -14.23
C GLU A 362 12.04 35.36 -15.01
N ASP A 363 11.95 35.38 -16.34
CA ASP A 363 12.48 34.31 -17.20
C ASP A 363 13.91 33.89 -16.82
N GLY A 364 14.12 32.59 -16.68
CA GLY A 364 15.36 31.96 -16.23
C GLY A 364 15.67 32.12 -14.73
N ARG A 365 14.87 32.87 -13.96
CA ARG A 365 15.04 32.99 -12.51
C ARG A 365 14.70 31.67 -11.83
N ILE A 366 15.49 31.34 -10.82
CA ILE A 366 15.29 30.17 -9.97
C ILE A 366 14.57 30.60 -8.69
N HIS A 367 13.50 29.89 -8.37
CA HIS A 367 12.78 29.96 -7.12
C HIS A 367 12.86 28.62 -6.40
N HIS A 368 12.64 28.63 -5.09
CA HIS A 368 12.64 27.42 -4.28
C HIS A 368 11.34 27.31 -3.51
N PHE A 369 10.71 26.13 -3.56
CA PHE A 369 9.63 25.76 -2.66
C PHE A 369 10.15 24.73 -1.66
N TYR A 370 9.87 24.99 -0.40
CA TYR A 370 10.23 24.13 0.71
C TYR A 370 8.96 23.64 1.40
N LEU A 371 8.93 22.36 1.72
CA LEU A 371 7.85 21.73 2.48
C LEU A 371 8.47 20.92 3.61
N LYS A 372 7.98 21.12 4.82
CA LYS A 372 8.27 20.30 5.99
C LYS A 372 7.00 19.59 6.43
N VAL A 373 7.09 18.29 6.63
CA VAL A 373 5.98 17.45 7.10
C VAL A 373 6.41 16.73 8.36
N ARG A 374 5.62 16.86 9.44
CA ARG A 374 5.82 16.14 10.70
C ARG A 374 4.68 15.17 10.97
N GLU A 375 4.96 14.16 11.78
CA GLU A 375 3.91 13.34 12.38
C GLU A 375 3.19 14.09 13.51
N SER A 376 2.14 13.48 14.05
CA SER A 376 1.29 14.06 15.11
C SER A 376 2.01 14.44 16.41
N SER A 377 3.19 13.87 16.68
CA SER A 377 4.04 14.27 17.81
C SER A 377 4.65 15.67 17.63
N ASN A 378 4.69 16.17 16.39
CA ASN A 378 5.31 17.45 16.01
C ASN A 378 6.81 17.53 16.38
N ASP A 379 7.48 16.39 16.52
CA ASP A 379 8.91 16.32 16.82
C ASP A 379 9.76 16.47 15.52
N PRO A 380 10.71 17.42 15.46
CA PRO A 380 11.54 17.67 14.27
C PRO A 380 12.36 16.46 13.80
N ARG A 381 12.61 15.47 14.67
CA ARG A 381 13.36 14.26 14.29
C ARG A 381 12.63 13.37 13.28
N PHE A 382 11.31 13.49 13.18
CA PHE A 382 10.45 12.77 12.25
C PHE A 382 10.03 13.62 11.06
N GLU A 383 10.64 14.80 10.91
CA GLU A 383 10.33 15.71 9.84
C GLU A 383 10.85 15.16 8.51
N ARG A 384 10.02 15.22 7.47
CA ARG A 384 10.52 15.15 6.10
C ARG A 384 10.66 16.58 5.57
N PHE A 385 11.87 16.93 5.15
CA PHE A 385 12.17 18.15 4.41
C PHE A 385 12.19 17.87 2.91
N CYS A 386 11.25 18.45 2.17
CA CYS A 386 11.14 18.40 0.73
C CYS A 386 11.63 19.73 0.13
N TRP A 387 12.47 19.65 -0.89
CA TRP A 387 13.00 20.80 -1.61
C TRP A 387 12.72 20.68 -3.09
N VAL A 388 11.91 21.59 -3.62
CA VAL A 388 11.73 21.73 -5.07
C VAL A 388 12.37 23.03 -5.55
N GLN A 389 13.11 22.93 -6.65
CA GLN A 389 13.79 24.03 -7.32
C GLN A 389 13.08 24.29 -8.64
N MET A 390 12.53 25.48 -8.79
CA MET A 390 11.71 25.88 -9.92
C MET A 390 12.47 26.89 -10.77
N LYS A 391 12.64 26.61 -12.06
CA LYS A 391 13.13 27.60 -13.04
C LYS A 391 11.95 28.18 -13.79
N VAL A 392 11.76 29.48 -13.73
CA VAL A 392 10.69 30.17 -14.46
C VAL A 392 11.05 30.24 -15.94
N VAL A 393 10.13 29.82 -16.81
CA VAL A 393 10.27 29.85 -18.26
C VAL A 393 9.17 30.72 -18.85
N ALA A 394 9.55 31.81 -19.51
CA ALA A 394 8.63 32.63 -20.27
C ALA A 394 8.34 32.01 -21.64
N PHE A 395 7.10 32.16 -22.11
CA PHE A 395 6.64 31.66 -23.41
C PHE A 395 6.39 32.81 -24.38
N PRO A 396 7.44 33.42 -24.95
CA PRO A 396 7.29 34.55 -25.87
C PRO A 396 6.65 34.14 -27.20
N PHE A 397 6.74 32.86 -27.60
CA PHE A 397 6.25 32.35 -28.89
C PHE A 397 6.64 33.24 -30.08
N HIS A 398 7.88 33.72 -30.09
CA HIS A 398 8.35 34.66 -31.12
C HIS A 398 8.76 33.95 -32.41
N LYS A 399 8.97 32.63 -32.37
CA LYS A 399 9.22 31.79 -33.53
C LYS A 399 7.97 31.05 -33.99
N THR A 400 7.94 30.69 -35.26
CA THR A 400 6.78 30.15 -35.95
C THR A 400 6.60 28.67 -35.64
N ALA A 401 7.56 27.80 -36.01
CA ALA A 401 7.45 26.38 -35.73
C ALA A 401 8.78 25.68 -35.44
N LEU A 402 8.71 24.66 -34.59
CA LEU A 402 9.76 23.69 -34.31
C LEU A 402 9.32 22.30 -34.77
N ILE A 403 10.14 21.66 -35.59
CA ILE A 403 9.96 20.27 -35.97
C ILE A 403 10.86 19.42 -35.09
N VAL A 404 10.26 18.49 -34.35
CA VAL A 404 10.94 17.53 -33.50
C VAL A 404 10.95 16.19 -34.22
N ASP A 405 12.14 15.72 -34.58
CA ASP A 405 12.33 14.42 -35.20
C ASP A 405 12.66 13.36 -34.13
N ASP A 406 11.61 12.64 -33.74
CA ASP A 406 11.64 11.52 -32.79
C ASP A 406 11.46 10.18 -33.53
N ALA A 407 11.88 10.15 -34.80
CA ALA A 407 11.84 8.95 -35.62
C ALA A 407 13.17 8.20 -35.57
N THR A 408 13.10 6.89 -35.31
CA THR A 408 14.22 5.96 -35.45
C THR A 408 13.97 5.06 -36.66
N ILE A 409 14.28 5.58 -37.84
CA ILE A 409 14.04 4.86 -39.08
C ILE A 409 15.16 3.86 -39.32
N ARG A 410 14.81 2.57 -39.44
CA ARG A 410 15.74 1.56 -39.91
C ARG A 410 15.97 1.78 -41.42
N PRO A 411 17.22 1.99 -41.89
CA PRO A 411 17.50 2.30 -43.29
C PRO A 411 16.93 1.30 -44.30
N ASN A 412 16.74 0.05 -43.85
CA ASN A 412 16.32 -1.06 -44.67
C ASN A 412 14.81 -1.10 -44.92
N MET A 413 14.02 -0.29 -44.21
CA MET A 413 12.56 -0.43 -44.17
C MET A 413 11.81 0.76 -44.74
N TYR A 414 12.33 2.00 -44.64
CA TYR A 414 11.64 3.22 -45.11
C TYR A 414 12.58 4.22 -45.77
N GLY A 415 13.60 3.72 -46.46
CA GLY A 415 14.64 4.56 -47.02
C GLY A 415 15.60 5.12 -45.98
N SER A 416 16.47 5.99 -46.45
CA SER A 416 17.46 6.70 -45.65
C SER A 416 16.81 7.82 -44.84
N ASP A 417 17.42 8.14 -43.69
CA ASP A 417 17.06 9.30 -42.87
C ASP A 417 16.97 10.60 -43.71
N SER A 418 17.90 10.78 -44.64
CA SER A 418 17.89 11.92 -45.57
C SER A 418 16.68 11.97 -46.51
N GLU A 419 16.11 10.83 -46.90
CA GLU A 419 14.89 10.78 -47.70
C GLU A 419 13.67 11.17 -46.86
N HIS A 420 13.65 10.74 -45.60
CA HIS A 420 12.62 11.12 -44.64
C HIS A 420 12.67 12.62 -44.30
N ASP A 421 13.86 13.17 -44.07
CA ASP A 421 14.09 14.60 -43.89
C ASP A 421 13.62 15.42 -45.11
N ALA A 422 13.94 14.94 -46.31
CA ALA A 422 13.53 15.60 -47.55
C ALA A 422 12.00 15.55 -47.74
N PHE A 423 11.37 14.43 -47.39
CA PHE A 423 9.92 14.29 -47.39
C PHE A 423 9.27 15.25 -46.38
N ARG A 424 9.75 15.27 -45.13
CA ARG A 424 9.26 16.18 -44.07
C ARG A 424 9.37 17.65 -44.47
N SER A 425 10.47 18.03 -45.12
CA SER A 425 10.67 19.39 -45.64
C SER A 425 9.61 19.79 -46.67
N ARG A 426 9.17 18.84 -47.52
CA ARG A 426 8.09 19.09 -48.48
C ARG A 426 6.71 19.06 -47.82
N LEU A 427 6.50 18.13 -46.88
CA LEU A 427 5.27 17.97 -46.11
C LEU A 427 4.87 19.27 -45.40
N PHE A 428 5.84 19.97 -44.82
CA PHE A 428 5.60 21.19 -44.05
C PHE A 428 6.00 22.47 -44.77
N GLN A 429 6.14 22.43 -46.10
CA GLN A 429 6.48 23.62 -46.89
C GLN A 429 5.45 24.75 -46.73
N CYS A 430 4.18 24.45 -46.48
CA CYS A 430 3.16 25.46 -46.24
C CYS A 430 3.36 26.27 -44.94
N LEU A 431 4.28 25.88 -44.06
CA LEU A 431 4.71 26.74 -42.95
C LEU A 431 5.33 28.04 -43.45
N ASP A 432 5.88 28.08 -44.67
CA ASP A 432 6.43 29.28 -45.29
C ASP A 432 5.39 30.42 -45.36
N GLU A 433 4.09 30.09 -45.43
CA GLU A 433 3.00 31.07 -45.45
C GLU A 433 2.77 31.75 -44.09
N PHE A 434 3.16 31.09 -43.00
CA PHE A 434 3.02 31.58 -41.63
C PHE A 434 4.32 32.13 -41.03
N THR A 435 5.44 31.91 -41.72
CA THR A 435 6.78 32.23 -41.24
C THR A 435 7.16 33.64 -41.68
N GLU A 436 7.71 34.43 -40.75
CA GLU A 436 8.14 35.79 -41.08
C GLU A 436 9.31 35.75 -42.09
N PRO A 437 9.41 36.71 -43.02
CA PRO A 437 10.50 36.71 -44.00
C PRO A 437 11.89 36.69 -43.35
N GLY A 438 12.65 35.62 -43.61
CA GLY A 438 14.01 35.42 -43.07
C GLY A 438 14.06 34.68 -41.73
N GLU A 439 12.91 34.32 -41.16
CA GLU A 439 12.85 33.33 -40.09
C GLU A 439 13.03 31.91 -40.66
N GLU A 440 13.79 31.07 -39.95
CA GLU A 440 13.97 29.67 -40.28
C GLU A 440 13.12 28.79 -39.35
N ILE A 441 12.49 27.75 -39.90
CA ILE A 441 11.82 26.71 -39.11
C ILE A 441 12.86 25.94 -38.30
N GLY A 442 12.63 25.81 -37.00
CA GLY A 442 13.51 25.07 -36.12
C GLY A 442 13.42 23.57 -36.40
N ILE A 443 14.54 22.86 -36.30
CA ILE A 443 14.59 21.40 -36.33
C ILE A 443 15.36 20.93 -35.09
N PHE A 444 14.80 19.94 -34.38
CA PHE A 444 15.44 19.28 -33.26
C PHE A 444 15.38 17.77 -33.47
N ASN A 445 16.53 17.12 -33.55
CA ASN A 445 16.61 15.68 -33.70
C ASN A 445 16.77 15.06 -32.31
N ILE A 446 15.82 14.25 -31.89
CA ILE A 446 15.92 13.49 -30.63
C ILE A 446 17.08 12.48 -30.73
N PHE A 447 17.27 11.90 -31.91
CA PHE A 447 18.33 10.94 -32.18
C PHE A 447 19.29 11.50 -33.22
N HIS A 448 20.58 11.55 -32.90
CA HIS A 448 21.60 12.02 -33.84
C HIS A 448 22.08 10.89 -34.76
N ALA A 449 22.29 11.18 -36.04
CA ALA A 449 22.66 10.20 -37.07
C ALA A 449 23.94 9.37 -36.78
N ASN A 450 24.81 9.83 -35.87
CA ASN A 450 26.05 9.15 -35.49
C ASN A 450 25.99 8.49 -34.11
N ASP A 451 24.92 8.70 -33.35
CA ASP A 451 24.78 8.10 -32.04
C ASP A 451 24.29 6.69 -32.25
N GLY A 452 25.24 5.75 -32.35
CA GLY A 452 24.94 4.32 -32.18
C GLY A 452 24.36 3.99 -30.79
N GLY A 453 24.20 4.99 -29.92
CA GLY A 453 23.51 4.94 -28.65
C GLY A 453 22.09 5.49 -28.76
N PHE A 454 21.15 4.76 -28.18
CA PHE A 454 19.72 5.07 -28.19
C PHE A 454 19.31 5.98 -27.03
N ASN A 455 20.11 7.02 -26.77
CA ASN A 455 19.80 7.98 -25.71
C ASN A 455 19.11 9.19 -26.35
N PRO A 456 17.77 9.30 -26.24
CA PRO A 456 17.07 10.47 -26.75
C PRO A 456 17.62 11.75 -26.13
N GLU A 457 17.86 12.78 -26.95
CA GLU A 457 18.19 14.11 -26.44
C GLU A 457 16.92 14.74 -25.84
N ARG A 458 17.01 15.15 -24.57
CA ARG A 458 15.93 15.88 -23.91
C ARG A 458 15.72 17.22 -24.61
N LEU A 459 14.47 17.53 -24.94
CA LEU A 459 14.08 18.80 -25.54
C LEU A 459 13.86 19.84 -24.42
N PRO A 460 14.67 20.90 -24.31
CA PRO A 460 14.52 21.88 -23.22
C PRO A 460 13.20 22.66 -23.34
N LEU A 461 12.55 22.97 -22.21
CA LEU A 461 11.30 23.73 -22.23
C LEU A 461 11.51 25.15 -22.79
N GLU A 462 12.67 25.77 -22.58
CA GLU A 462 12.96 27.10 -23.13
C GLU A 462 13.01 27.09 -24.66
N LEU A 463 13.43 25.96 -25.25
CA LEU A 463 13.40 25.81 -26.69
C LEU A 463 11.96 25.75 -27.17
N LEU A 464 11.11 24.91 -26.56
CA LEU A 464 9.67 24.84 -26.85
C LEU A 464 8.99 26.20 -26.71
N ALA A 465 9.29 26.92 -25.64
CA ALA A 465 8.69 28.21 -25.29
C ALA A 465 8.91 29.31 -26.34
N SER A 466 9.92 29.15 -27.18
CA SER A 466 10.20 30.07 -28.28
C SER A 466 9.23 29.92 -29.45
N TYR A 467 8.58 28.76 -29.65
CA TYR A 467 7.83 28.44 -30.87
C TYR A 467 6.32 28.40 -30.67
N LYS A 468 5.56 29.10 -31.53
CA LYS A 468 4.08 29.06 -31.54
C LYS A 468 3.54 27.66 -31.80
N LEU A 469 4.23 26.89 -32.63
CA LEU A 469 3.85 25.54 -33.05
C LEU A 469 5.02 24.56 -32.86
N VAL A 470 4.73 23.39 -32.31
CA VAL A 470 5.64 22.24 -32.25
C VAL A 470 5.03 21.11 -33.05
N ILE A 471 5.81 20.57 -33.98
CA ILE A 471 5.43 19.44 -34.81
C ILE A 471 6.30 18.26 -34.39
N TRP A 472 5.71 17.27 -33.74
CA TRP A 472 6.42 16.11 -33.20
C TRP A 472 6.16 14.89 -34.06
N ASN A 473 7.22 14.40 -34.70
CA ASN A 473 7.21 13.17 -35.47
C ASN A 473 7.67 12.01 -34.59
N SER A 474 6.76 11.24 -34.01
CA SER A 474 7.13 10.08 -33.21
C SER A 474 7.02 8.80 -34.03
N PHE A 475 8.15 8.13 -34.24
CA PHE A 475 8.18 6.87 -34.97
C PHE A 475 9.31 6.00 -34.46
N PHE A 476 9.00 5.13 -33.50
CA PHE A 476 10.03 4.37 -32.79
C PHE A 476 9.89 2.85 -32.96
N PHE A 477 11.03 2.16 -33.12
CA PHE A 477 11.13 0.70 -33.18
C PHE A 477 12.05 0.13 -32.10
N GLY A 478 11.48 -0.58 -31.13
CA GLY A 478 12.27 -1.39 -30.18
C GLY A 478 11.80 -1.23 -28.74
N THR A 479 12.69 -1.51 -27.78
CA THR A 479 12.49 -1.48 -26.32
C THR A 479 13.07 -0.22 -25.68
N LEU A 480 13.18 0.88 -26.42
CA LEU A 480 13.88 2.08 -25.96
C LEU A 480 12.86 3.17 -25.69
N SER A 481 13.25 4.12 -24.84
CA SER A 481 12.42 5.30 -24.57
C SER A 481 12.34 6.18 -25.81
N SER A 482 11.12 6.52 -26.23
CA SER A 482 10.89 7.57 -27.22
C SER A 482 11.23 8.93 -26.60
N GLY A 483 11.69 9.90 -27.39
CA GLY A 483 11.84 11.27 -26.91
C GLY A 483 10.54 11.84 -26.37
N LEU A 484 9.40 11.40 -26.90
CA LEU A 484 8.07 11.78 -26.41
C LEU A 484 7.83 11.34 -24.96
N ASN A 485 8.28 10.14 -24.57
CA ASN A 485 8.18 9.63 -23.20
C ASN A 485 9.02 10.49 -22.25
N ASP A 486 10.32 10.66 -22.55
CA ASP A 486 11.21 11.48 -21.73
C ASP A 486 10.69 12.90 -21.58
N ASN A 487 10.19 13.51 -22.66
CA ASN A 487 9.75 14.91 -22.59
C ASN A 487 8.39 15.07 -21.90
N GLU A 488 7.45 14.15 -22.04
CA GLU A 488 6.13 14.29 -21.41
C GLU A 488 5.99 13.52 -20.11
N CYS A 489 6.28 12.22 -20.08
CA CYS A 489 6.01 11.40 -18.89
C CYS A 489 7.03 11.65 -17.78
N GLU A 490 8.29 11.88 -18.13
CA GLU A 490 9.33 12.15 -17.12
C GLU A 490 9.44 13.64 -16.78
N ASN A 491 9.18 14.52 -17.76
CA ASN A 491 9.47 15.95 -17.63
C ASN A 491 8.26 16.87 -17.81
N HIS A 492 7.12 16.41 -18.31
CA HIS A 492 5.90 17.21 -18.54
C HIS A 492 6.09 18.47 -19.41
N ASN A 493 7.04 18.44 -20.32
CA ASN A 493 7.36 19.58 -21.17
C ASN A 493 6.24 19.92 -22.16
N LEU A 494 5.52 18.92 -22.70
CA LEU A 494 4.44 19.17 -23.64
C LEU A 494 3.18 19.66 -22.93
N SER A 495 2.88 19.10 -21.75
CA SER A 495 1.85 19.61 -20.83
C SER A 495 2.06 21.10 -20.58
N ARG A 496 3.26 21.49 -20.13
CA ARG A 496 3.60 22.89 -19.87
C ARG A 496 3.50 23.75 -21.12
N TYR A 497 4.01 23.28 -22.25
CA TYR A 497 3.93 23.98 -23.52
C TYR A 497 2.48 24.27 -23.96
N LEU A 498 1.60 23.27 -23.87
CA LEU A 498 0.19 23.43 -24.22
C LEU A 498 -0.55 24.32 -23.22
N ALA A 499 -0.30 24.19 -21.92
CA ALA A 499 -0.88 25.06 -20.91
C ALA A 499 -0.43 26.52 -21.06
N ALA A 500 0.74 26.78 -21.65
CA ALA A 500 1.16 28.12 -22.01
C ALA A 500 0.44 28.69 -23.27
N GLY A 501 -0.39 27.89 -23.94
CA GLY A 501 -1.09 28.28 -25.17
C GLY A 501 -0.37 27.87 -26.47
N GLY A 502 0.66 27.03 -26.37
CA GLY A 502 1.38 26.48 -27.51
C GLY A 502 0.49 25.62 -28.42
N ARG A 503 0.94 25.36 -29.66
CA ARG A 503 0.19 24.52 -30.62
C ARG A 503 0.99 23.28 -30.91
N LEU A 504 0.36 22.11 -30.87
CA LEU A 504 1.06 20.85 -31.00
C LEU A 504 0.47 20.03 -32.15
N TYR A 505 1.31 19.63 -33.09
CA TYR A 505 0.99 18.62 -34.09
C TYR A 505 1.75 17.34 -33.78
N LEU A 506 1.08 16.35 -33.22
CA LEU A 506 1.64 15.01 -33.03
C LEU A 506 1.31 14.15 -34.23
N TYR A 507 2.31 13.53 -34.86
CA TYR A 507 2.08 12.55 -35.92
C TYR A 507 3.08 11.40 -35.89
N GLY A 508 2.72 10.30 -36.55
CA GLY A 508 3.57 9.13 -36.69
C GLY A 508 2.91 7.86 -36.15
N SER A 509 3.69 6.94 -35.60
CA SER A 509 3.18 5.69 -35.04
C SER A 509 3.61 5.57 -33.59
N LYS A 510 2.75 4.98 -32.73
CA LYS A 510 3.03 4.83 -31.30
C LYS A 510 3.15 6.15 -30.54
N VAL A 511 2.45 7.18 -31.03
CA VAL A 511 2.37 8.50 -30.37
C VAL A 511 1.74 8.32 -28.98
N ILE A 512 0.64 7.57 -28.90
CA ILE A 512 -0.04 7.35 -27.62
C ILE A 512 0.78 6.44 -26.70
N GLY A 513 1.46 5.44 -27.25
CA GLY A 513 2.40 4.62 -26.49
C GLY A 513 3.52 5.45 -25.84
N GLY A 514 4.12 6.37 -26.59
CA GLY A 514 5.15 7.28 -26.07
C GLY A 514 4.61 8.21 -24.97
N LEU A 515 3.41 8.75 -25.13
CA LEU A 515 2.75 9.61 -24.13
C LEU A 515 2.23 8.85 -22.89
N ALA A 516 2.10 7.54 -22.97
CA ALA A 516 1.68 6.69 -21.86
C ALA A 516 2.87 6.19 -21.02
N GLY A 517 4.11 6.57 -21.37
CA GLY A 517 5.32 6.13 -20.68
C GLY A 517 5.70 4.68 -20.97
N ASP A 518 5.12 4.08 -22.01
CA ASP A 518 5.35 2.67 -22.33
C ASP A 518 6.74 2.47 -22.97
N ASN A 519 7.72 2.18 -22.12
CA ASN A 519 9.07 1.79 -22.52
C ASN A 519 9.15 0.33 -23.00
N TYR A 520 8.09 -0.46 -22.84
CA TYR A 520 8.08 -1.88 -23.20
C TYR A 520 7.72 -2.04 -24.68
N GLY A 521 8.74 -1.88 -25.51
CA GLY A 521 8.79 -2.53 -26.81
C GLY A 521 8.41 -3.99 -26.66
N TYR A 522 7.31 -4.39 -27.33
CA TYR A 522 6.93 -5.79 -27.50
C TYR A 522 7.20 -6.61 -26.23
N GLY A 523 6.50 -6.39 -25.10
CA GLY A 523 6.54 -7.37 -24.01
C GLY A 523 6.39 -8.76 -24.60
N GLU A 524 7.15 -9.78 -24.16
CA GLU A 524 7.57 -11.03 -24.86
C GLU A 524 6.58 -11.73 -25.84
N ASN A 525 5.29 -11.36 -25.85
CA ASN A 525 4.25 -11.72 -26.80
C ASN A 525 3.96 -10.68 -27.92
N GLY A 526 4.71 -9.57 -28.00
CA GLY A 526 4.53 -8.54 -29.04
C GLY A 526 3.20 -7.79 -29.01
N LEU A 527 2.54 -7.78 -27.85
CA LEU A 527 1.33 -7.02 -27.62
C LEU A 527 1.73 -5.70 -26.97
N CYS A 528 1.49 -4.56 -27.62
CA CYS A 528 1.16 -3.38 -26.81
C CYS A 528 -0.16 -3.77 -26.12
N PRO A 529 -0.20 -3.92 -24.78
CA PRO A 529 -1.44 -4.24 -24.11
C PRO A 529 -2.46 -3.21 -24.55
N ASN A 530 -3.66 -3.67 -24.91
CA ASN A 530 -4.75 -2.75 -25.20
C ASN A 530 -4.85 -1.78 -24.01
N PHE A 531 -4.49 -0.51 -24.22
CA PHE A 531 -4.51 0.50 -23.17
C PHE A 531 -5.92 0.55 -22.55
N PRO A 532 -6.06 0.64 -21.23
CA PRO A 532 -6.81 -0.34 -20.44
C PRO A 532 -8.26 -0.52 -20.90
N CYS A 533 -8.56 -1.76 -21.29
CA CYS A 533 -9.86 -2.16 -21.84
C CYS A 533 -10.80 -2.81 -20.82
N VAL A 534 -10.41 -2.87 -19.54
CA VAL A 534 -11.10 -3.75 -18.58
C VAL A 534 -11.78 -2.97 -17.45
N GLU A 535 -11.29 -1.78 -17.09
CA GLU A 535 -11.89 -0.94 -16.03
C GLU A 535 -11.81 0.55 -16.42
N SER A 536 -12.89 1.31 -16.18
CA SER A 536 -13.05 2.72 -16.53
C SER A 536 -12.53 3.64 -15.41
N PRO A 537 -11.94 4.81 -15.70
CA PRO A 537 -11.48 5.33 -17.00
C PRO A 537 -10.18 4.67 -17.48
N ALA A 538 -9.94 4.70 -18.80
CA ALA A 538 -8.76 4.07 -19.41
C ALA A 538 -7.45 4.83 -19.19
N TRP A 539 -7.51 6.06 -18.71
CA TRP A 539 -6.34 6.90 -18.47
C TRP A 539 -6.52 7.63 -17.15
N ASP A 540 -5.41 7.90 -16.48
CA ASP A 540 -5.39 8.78 -15.31
C ASP A 540 -5.89 10.17 -15.72
N GLU A 541 -6.77 10.77 -14.93
CA GLU A 541 -7.34 12.10 -15.21
C GLU A 541 -6.26 13.18 -15.25
N ASP A 542 -5.13 12.95 -14.57
CA ASP A 542 -3.97 13.85 -14.57
C ASP A 542 -2.97 13.56 -15.70
N SER A 543 -3.16 12.51 -16.50
CA SER A 543 -2.27 12.18 -17.61
C SER A 543 -2.38 13.17 -18.77
N PHE A 544 -1.32 13.30 -19.57
CA PHE A 544 -1.34 14.11 -20.78
C PHE A 544 -2.46 13.70 -21.76
N ILE A 545 -2.65 12.39 -21.89
CA ILE A 545 -3.63 11.79 -22.80
C ILE A 545 -5.06 12.18 -22.41
N TRP A 546 -5.36 12.16 -21.11
CA TRP A 546 -6.67 12.59 -20.65
C TRP A 546 -6.81 14.11 -20.74
N ARG A 547 -5.86 14.86 -20.16
CA ARG A 547 -5.97 16.30 -19.97
C ARG A 547 -5.82 17.12 -21.24
N PHE A 548 -4.86 16.78 -22.10
CA PHE A 548 -4.52 17.57 -23.29
C PHE A 548 -5.13 17.02 -24.58
N LEU A 549 -5.39 15.70 -24.63
CA LEU A 549 -5.98 15.05 -25.81
C LEU A 549 -7.46 14.68 -25.63
N HIS A 550 -7.99 14.75 -24.40
CA HIS A 550 -9.38 14.38 -24.06
C HIS A 550 -9.75 12.95 -24.48
N LEU A 551 -8.76 12.06 -24.53
CA LEU A 551 -9.00 10.65 -24.85
C LEU A 551 -9.40 9.92 -23.58
N THR A 552 -10.68 9.56 -23.50
CA THR A 552 -11.24 8.82 -22.34
C THR A 552 -11.30 7.31 -22.54
N ASN A 553 -11.15 6.84 -23.79
CA ASN A 553 -11.24 5.44 -24.17
C ASN A 553 -9.87 4.89 -24.60
N CYS A 554 -9.82 3.57 -24.80
CA CYS A 554 -8.61 2.88 -25.23
C CYS A 554 -8.14 3.32 -26.62
N VAL A 555 -6.82 3.38 -26.79
CA VAL A 555 -6.19 3.46 -28.11
C VAL A 555 -5.65 2.08 -28.44
N ARG A 556 -5.85 1.64 -29.68
CA ARG A 556 -5.44 0.33 -30.15
C ARG A 556 -4.52 0.46 -31.34
N SER A 557 -3.39 -0.23 -31.29
CA SER A 557 -2.59 -0.51 -32.49
C SER A 557 -2.90 -1.92 -33.01
N PRO A 558 -2.61 -2.22 -34.28
CA PRO A 558 -2.56 -3.61 -34.77
C PRO A 558 -1.66 -4.45 -33.87
N SER A 559 -2.12 -5.63 -33.47
CA SER A 559 -1.32 -6.56 -32.67
C SER A 559 -0.36 -7.34 -33.57
N SER A 560 0.73 -7.88 -33.02
CA SER A 560 1.67 -8.74 -33.74
C SER A 560 0.98 -9.96 -34.39
N GLU A 561 -0.01 -10.55 -33.72
CA GLU A 561 -0.85 -11.65 -34.22
C GLU A 561 -1.89 -11.17 -35.24
N SER A 562 -2.35 -9.92 -35.14
CA SER A 562 -3.27 -9.28 -36.09
C SER A 562 -2.59 -8.46 -37.18
N LEU A 563 -1.27 -8.52 -37.34
CA LEU A 563 -0.57 -7.97 -38.51
C LEU A 563 -1.09 -8.57 -39.82
N GLN A 564 -1.61 -9.80 -39.77
CA GLN A 564 -2.29 -10.42 -40.90
C GLN A 564 -3.69 -9.79 -41.12
N VAL A 565 -4.34 -9.27 -40.08
CA VAL A 565 -5.77 -8.94 -40.07
C VAL A 565 -6.04 -7.43 -40.18
N ASP A 566 -5.17 -6.55 -39.68
CA ASP A 566 -5.47 -5.13 -39.51
C ASP A 566 -4.43 -4.21 -40.16
N GLY A 567 -4.25 -4.27 -41.48
CA GLY A 567 -3.32 -3.38 -42.17
C GLY A 567 -4.00 -2.07 -42.60
N TRP A 568 -3.35 -0.94 -42.31
CA TRP A 568 -3.77 0.38 -42.77
C TRP A 568 -3.49 0.54 -44.26
N VAL A 569 -4.48 1.01 -45.01
CA VAL A 569 -4.38 1.32 -46.44
C VAL A 569 -4.74 2.77 -46.76
N GLY A 570 -5.13 3.54 -45.75
CA GLY A 570 -5.47 4.93 -45.88
C GLY A 570 -6.23 5.47 -44.68
N ALA A 571 -6.56 6.76 -44.74
CA ALA A 571 -7.37 7.45 -43.78
C ALA A 571 -8.47 8.21 -44.52
N GLN A 572 -9.73 7.92 -44.19
CA GLN A 572 -10.88 8.60 -44.76
C GLN A 572 -11.20 9.84 -43.93
N SER A 573 -11.27 10.98 -44.60
CA SER A 573 -11.64 12.22 -43.94
C SER A 573 -13.12 12.20 -43.57
N VAL A 574 -13.44 12.63 -42.35
CA VAL A 574 -14.81 12.94 -41.94
C VAL A 574 -15.12 14.43 -42.01
N ASN A 575 -14.09 15.27 -42.21
CA ASN A 575 -14.22 16.71 -42.39
C ASN A 575 -13.99 17.07 -43.88
N PRO A 576 -14.97 17.63 -44.59
CA PRO A 576 -14.87 17.87 -46.04
C PRO A 576 -13.76 18.83 -46.47
N VAL A 577 -13.13 19.56 -45.54
CA VAL A 577 -11.99 20.44 -45.83
C VAL A 577 -10.69 19.65 -45.99
N TYR A 578 -10.61 18.46 -45.41
CA TYR A 578 -9.44 17.59 -45.45
C TYR A 578 -9.60 16.53 -46.56
N PRO A 579 -8.54 16.23 -47.33
CA PRO A 579 -8.58 15.20 -48.37
C PRO A 579 -8.54 13.81 -47.73
N ASP A 580 -9.08 12.81 -48.43
CA ASP A 580 -8.78 11.40 -48.11
C ASP A 580 -7.29 11.13 -48.36
N ILE A 581 -6.69 10.30 -47.50
CA ILE A 581 -5.28 9.91 -47.60
C ILE A 581 -5.24 8.43 -47.95
N SER A 582 -4.55 8.09 -49.03
CA SER A 582 -4.34 6.72 -49.48
C SER A 582 -2.90 6.30 -49.27
N LEU A 583 -2.68 5.01 -49.04
CA LEU A 583 -1.36 4.41 -49.07
C LEU A 583 -0.77 4.48 -50.49
N ASN A 584 0.48 4.91 -50.59
CA ASN A 584 1.23 4.85 -51.84
C ASN A 584 1.70 3.41 -52.07
N THR A 585 1.04 2.72 -53.00
CA THR A 585 1.33 1.31 -53.29
C THR A 585 2.66 1.07 -53.99
N ASP A 586 3.28 2.11 -54.54
CA ASP A 586 4.63 1.99 -55.11
C ASP A 586 5.71 1.98 -54.01
N VAL A 587 5.40 2.56 -52.83
CA VAL A 587 6.27 2.57 -51.64
C VAL A 587 5.94 1.41 -50.71
N TRP A 588 4.65 1.10 -50.54
CA TRP A 588 4.17 0.03 -49.68
C TRP A 588 3.05 -0.74 -50.37
N ASP A 589 3.37 -1.89 -50.98
CA ASP A 589 2.36 -2.76 -51.57
C ASP A 589 1.69 -3.62 -50.48
N PRO A 590 0.41 -3.37 -50.11
CA PRO A 590 -0.28 -4.17 -49.10
C PRO A 590 -0.44 -5.65 -49.52
N TRP A 591 -0.24 -5.95 -50.79
CA TRP A 591 -0.34 -7.29 -51.38
C TRP A 591 1.00 -8.01 -51.50
N GLU A 592 2.12 -7.37 -51.14
CA GLU A 592 3.42 -8.01 -51.19
C GLU A 592 3.45 -9.22 -50.24
N PRO A 593 3.77 -10.43 -50.74
CA PRO A 593 3.81 -11.63 -49.91
C PRO A 593 5.01 -11.59 -48.96
N ARG A 594 4.78 -11.94 -47.71
CA ARG A 594 5.85 -12.11 -46.71
C ARG A 594 6.86 -13.16 -47.14
N ALA A 595 8.12 -12.92 -46.79
CA ALA A 595 9.22 -13.84 -47.08
C ALA A 595 9.06 -15.22 -46.41
N ASP A 596 8.38 -15.27 -45.25
CA ASP A 596 8.35 -16.46 -44.40
C ASP A 596 7.20 -17.44 -44.74
N ASP A 597 6.00 -16.93 -45.04
CA ASP A 597 4.78 -17.73 -45.27
C ASP A 597 4.07 -17.45 -46.60
N GLY A 598 4.54 -16.45 -47.37
CA GLY A 598 3.95 -16.04 -48.64
C GLY A 598 2.58 -15.36 -48.52
N GLN A 599 2.10 -15.04 -47.31
CA GLN A 599 0.84 -14.33 -47.11
C GLN A 599 1.03 -12.81 -47.35
N PRO A 600 0.03 -12.11 -47.93
CA PRO A 600 0.04 -10.65 -47.98
C PRO A 600 0.16 -10.03 -46.59
N ILE A 601 0.86 -8.90 -46.49
CA ILE A 601 1.04 -8.16 -45.22
C ILE A 601 -0.26 -7.45 -44.81
N GLY A 602 -1.23 -7.27 -45.74
CA GLY A 602 -2.56 -6.75 -45.45
C GLY A 602 -2.63 -5.22 -45.29
N GLY A 603 -1.50 -4.51 -45.45
CA GLY A 603 -1.41 -3.07 -45.27
C GLY A 603 -0.25 -2.67 -44.37
N MET A 604 -0.24 -1.42 -43.94
CA MET A 604 0.75 -0.87 -43.03
C MET A 604 0.32 -1.12 -41.57
N PRO A 605 1.12 -1.79 -40.74
CA PRO A 605 0.74 -2.08 -39.36
C PRO A 605 1.08 -0.99 -38.33
N TRP A 606 1.76 0.09 -38.73
CA TRP A 606 2.23 1.13 -37.81
C TRP A 606 1.24 2.28 -37.70
N PHE A 607 0.07 2.00 -37.14
CA PHE A 607 -0.91 3.03 -36.83
C PHE A 607 -1.61 2.71 -35.51
N GLU A 608 -2.32 3.69 -34.99
CA GLU A 608 -3.18 3.54 -33.83
C GLU A 608 -4.57 4.10 -34.16
N VAL A 609 -5.59 3.56 -33.51
CA VAL A 609 -6.96 4.04 -33.60
C VAL A 609 -7.55 4.21 -32.23
N TYR A 610 -8.35 5.26 -32.07
CA TYR A 610 -9.14 5.49 -30.88
C TYR A 610 -10.38 4.57 -30.91
N ARG A 611 -10.51 3.69 -29.92
CA ARG A 611 -11.54 2.66 -29.89
C ARG A 611 -12.36 2.75 -28.60
N ALA A 612 -13.67 2.62 -28.74
CA ALA A 612 -14.58 2.35 -27.64
C ALA A 612 -14.30 0.96 -27.01
N ALA A 613 -14.02 0.91 -25.70
CA ALA A 613 -13.94 -0.37 -24.98
C ALA A 613 -15.36 -0.94 -24.74
N GLY A 614 -15.58 -2.21 -25.08
CA GLY A 614 -16.70 -2.99 -24.53
C GLY A 614 -18.14 -2.47 -24.74
N CYS A 615 -18.54 -2.10 -25.96
CA CYS A 615 -19.90 -1.65 -26.33
C CYS A 615 -20.32 -0.24 -25.84
N VAL A 616 -19.44 0.52 -25.17
CA VAL A 616 -19.75 1.92 -24.82
C VAL A 616 -19.33 2.82 -25.98
N PRO A 617 -20.25 3.53 -26.66
CA PRO A 617 -19.87 4.47 -27.72
C PRO A 617 -18.84 5.46 -27.20
N SER A 618 -17.87 5.82 -28.04
CA SER A 618 -16.93 6.89 -27.72
C SER A 618 -17.73 8.15 -27.35
N ARG A 619 -17.61 8.60 -26.11
CA ARG A 619 -18.21 9.86 -25.70
C ARG A 619 -17.47 10.96 -26.47
N GLN A 620 -18.20 11.67 -27.33
CA GLN A 620 -17.67 12.87 -27.95
C GLN A 620 -17.56 13.93 -26.86
N GLU A 621 -16.33 14.26 -26.46
CA GLU A 621 -16.08 15.38 -25.56
C GLU A 621 -16.19 16.69 -26.35
N ALA A 622 -16.64 17.74 -25.67
CA ALA A 622 -16.66 19.07 -26.29
C ALA A 622 -15.23 19.49 -26.63
N GLY A 623 -15.03 20.12 -27.80
CA GLY A 623 -13.71 20.51 -28.28
C GLY A 623 -12.91 19.42 -29.00
N LEU A 624 -13.30 18.14 -28.87
CA LEU A 624 -12.64 17.02 -29.55
C LEU A 624 -13.34 16.68 -30.88
N ASP A 625 -12.65 16.95 -31.99
CA ASP A 625 -13.12 16.68 -33.34
C ASP A 625 -12.39 15.48 -33.95
N THR A 626 -13.13 14.52 -34.49
CA THR A 626 -12.54 13.51 -35.38
C THR A 626 -12.31 14.11 -36.76
N ILE A 627 -11.11 13.93 -37.30
CA ILE A 627 -10.74 14.42 -38.65
C ILE A 627 -10.63 13.25 -39.62
N TYR A 628 -10.03 12.15 -39.18
CA TYR A 628 -9.84 10.97 -39.99
C TYR A 628 -10.31 9.70 -39.28
N VAL A 629 -10.91 8.79 -40.03
CA VAL A 629 -11.14 7.40 -39.63
C VAL A 629 -10.29 6.46 -40.47
N ALA A 630 -9.80 5.39 -39.86
CA ALA A 630 -8.89 4.45 -40.52
C ALA A 630 -9.60 3.71 -41.67
N LYS A 631 -8.90 3.57 -42.79
CA LYS A 631 -9.18 2.58 -43.82
C LYS A 631 -8.24 1.40 -43.64
N THR A 632 -8.79 0.22 -43.38
CA THR A 632 -8.01 -0.98 -43.10
C THR A 632 -8.55 -2.18 -43.87
N PHE A 633 -7.67 -3.11 -44.20
CA PHE A 633 -8.06 -4.43 -44.72
C PHE A 633 -7.20 -5.51 -44.09
N ASN A 634 -7.68 -6.74 -44.09
CA ASN A 634 -6.88 -7.93 -43.78
C ASN A 634 -6.16 -8.46 -45.03
N TYR A 635 -5.36 -9.52 -44.87
CA TYR A 635 -4.70 -10.23 -45.97
C TYR A 635 -5.65 -10.76 -47.07
N GLN A 636 -6.96 -10.78 -46.82
CA GLN A 636 -8.01 -11.20 -47.77
C GLN A 636 -8.68 -9.99 -48.47
N GLY A 637 -8.27 -8.76 -48.16
CA GLY A 637 -8.92 -7.53 -48.67
C GLY A 637 -10.26 -7.21 -48.02
N ILE A 638 -10.58 -7.80 -46.87
CA ILE A 638 -11.83 -7.56 -46.13
C ILE A 638 -11.56 -6.50 -45.06
N PRO A 639 -12.45 -5.50 -44.87
CA PRO A 639 -12.26 -4.48 -43.87
C PRO A 639 -11.96 -5.08 -42.51
N SER A 640 -10.95 -4.54 -41.83
CA SER A 640 -10.56 -5.08 -40.54
C SER A 640 -11.49 -4.58 -39.42
N GLU A 641 -11.32 -5.08 -38.20
CA GLU A 641 -12.10 -4.57 -37.07
C GLU A 641 -11.73 -3.14 -36.66
N LEU A 642 -10.66 -2.58 -37.23
CA LEU A 642 -10.22 -1.21 -37.00
C LEU A 642 -10.76 -0.23 -38.07
N GLU A 643 -11.42 -0.72 -39.12
CA GLU A 643 -12.04 0.11 -40.17
C GLU A 643 -13.06 1.09 -39.54
N GLY A 644 -12.97 2.36 -39.91
CA GLY A 644 -13.91 3.39 -39.48
C GLY A 644 -13.68 3.92 -38.05
N HIS A 645 -12.66 3.43 -37.33
CA HIS A 645 -12.27 3.99 -36.05
C HIS A 645 -11.42 5.27 -36.23
N PRO A 646 -11.58 6.30 -35.38
CA PRO A 646 -10.79 7.52 -35.48
C PRO A 646 -9.28 7.26 -35.43
N CYS A 647 -8.55 7.75 -36.43
CA CYS A 647 -7.09 7.67 -36.52
C CYS A 647 -6.41 9.04 -36.61
N ALA A 648 -7.19 10.12 -36.68
CA ALA A 648 -6.72 11.46 -36.37
C ALA A 648 -7.82 12.30 -35.73
N LEU A 649 -7.43 13.09 -34.76
CA LEU A 649 -8.28 13.90 -33.91
C LEU A 649 -7.65 15.28 -33.76
N ARG A 650 -8.45 16.27 -33.41
CA ARG A 650 -7.94 17.57 -32.96
C ARG A 650 -8.71 18.06 -31.75
N TYR A 651 -8.04 18.85 -30.94
CA TYR A 651 -8.60 19.41 -29.72
C TYR A 651 -8.32 20.91 -29.61
N GLU A 652 -9.35 21.66 -29.24
CA GLU A 652 -9.26 23.06 -28.82
C GLU A 652 -10.07 23.27 -27.55
N SER A 653 -9.50 24.05 -26.61
CA SER A 653 -10.14 24.38 -25.34
C SER A 653 -11.52 24.98 -25.53
N THR A 654 -12.45 24.48 -24.73
CA THR A 654 -13.82 24.97 -24.64
C THR A 654 -13.92 26.17 -23.69
N PRO A 655 -15.02 26.95 -23.75
CA PRO A 655 -15.32 27.94 -22.72
C PRO A 655 -15.38 27.35 -21.31
N GLU A 656 -15.81 26.09 -21.17
CA GLU A 656 -15.84 25.36 -19.91
C GLU A 656 -14.43 25.11 -19.36
N ASP A 657 -13.48 24.67 -20.20
CA ASP A 657 -12.08 24.49 -19.76
C ASP A 657 -11.46 25.82 -19.30
N SER A 658 -11.74 26.89 -20.05
CA SER A 658 -11.30 28.24 -19.70
C SER A 658 -11.86 28.68 -18.35
N ALA A 659 -13.12 28.34 -18.04
CA ALA A 659 -13.74 28.63 -16.76
C ALA A 659 -13.14 27.83 -15.59
N LEU A 660 -12.55 26.66 -15.87
CA LEU A 660 -11.83 25.82 -14.90
C LEU A 660 -10.34 26.17 -14.81
N GLY A 661 -9.84 27.13 -15.60
CA GLY A 661 -8.41 27.44 -15.70
C GLY A 661 -7.60 26.34 -16.38
N LEU A 662 -8.27 25.49 -17.17
CA LEU A 662 -7.71 24.41 -17.97
C LEU A 662 -7.56 24.83 -19.45
N ASP A 663 -7.54 26.14 -19.71
CA ASP A 663 -7.30 26.64 -21.07
C ASP A 663 -5.90 26.21 -21.53
N GLN A 664 -5.91 25.36 -22.55
CA GLN A 664 -4.73 24.93 -23.28
C GLN A 664 -4.75 25.46 -24.70
N GLY A 665 -3.59 25.41 -25.34
CA GLY A 665 -3.49 25.63 -26.76
C GLY A 665 -4.12 24.49 -27.57
N ARG A 666 -3.76 24.40 -28.84
CA ARG A 666 -4.43 23.50 -29.79
C ARG A 666 -3.59 22.30 -30.12
N VAL A 667 -4.24 21.14 -30.21
CA VAL A 667 -3.57 19.88 -30.53
C VAL A 667 -4.19 19.28 -31.77
N PHE A 668 -3.35 18.81 -32.68
CA PHE A 668 -3.72 17.91 -33.77
C PHE A 668 -2.96 16.61 -33.56
N LEU A 669 -3.70 15.52 -33.37
CA LEU A 669 -3.16 14.18 -33.16
C LEU A 669 -3.43 13.33 -34.39
N GLN A 670 -2.38 12.85 -35.03
CA GLN A 670 -2.45 11.90 -36.13
C GLN A 670 -1.73 10.61 -35.75
N MET A 671 -2.46 9.51 -35.66
CA MET A 671 -1.92 8.23 -35.18
C MET A 671 -1.47 7.32 -36.33
N PHE A 672 -1.01 7.90 -37.43
CA PHE A 672 -0.38 7.18 -38.54
C PHE A 672 0.73 8.03 -39.19
N PRO A 673 1.81 7.42 -39.72
CA PRO A 673 2.88 8.11 -40.43
C PRO A 673 2.45 8.53 -41.84
N PHE A 674 3.01 9.64 -42.33
CA PHE A 674 2.78 10.14 -43.68
C PHE A 674 3.69 9.54 -44.75
N PHE A 675 4.89 9.07 -44.37
CA PHE A 675 5.90 8.60 -45.32
C PHE A 675 5.40 7.55 -46.34
N PRO A 676 4.55 6.57 -45.97
CA PRO A 676 4.03 5.59 -46.93
C PRO A 676 2.73 6.04 -47.62
N ALA A 677 2.24 7.25 -47.36
CA ALA A 677 1.02 7.76 -48.00
C ALA A 677 1.32 8.40 -49.37
N GLU A 678 0.27 8.58 -50.17
CA GLU A 678 0.31 9.39 -51.38
C GLU A 678 0.72 10.83 -51.04
N GLU A 679 1.92 11.21 -51.47
CA GLU A 679 2.61 12.43 -51.01
C GLU A 679 1.77 13.69 -51.23
N SER A 680 1.09 13.81 -52.37
CA SER A 680 0.23 14.97 -52.65
C SER A 680 -0.94 15.11 -51.66
N GLN A 681 -1.54 13.99 -51.25
CA GLN A 681 -2.64 13.96 -50.28
C GLN A 681 -2.13 14.23 -48.87
N ALA A 682 -0.97 13.66 -48.52
CA ALA A 682 -0.28 13.91 -47.25
C ALA A 682 0.08 15.39 -47.07
N ILE A 683 0.66 16.03 -48.09
CA ILE A 683 0.97 17.47 -48.09
C ILE A 683 -0.30 18.29 -47.90
N GLU A 684 -1.34 18.04 -48.68
CA GLU A 684 -2.59 18.80 -48.57
C GLU A 684 -3.23 18.63 -47.17
N ALA A 685 -3.29 17.41 -46.65
CA ALA A 685 -3.79 17.13 -45.30
C ALA A 685 -2.98 17.84 -44.21
N ALA A 686 -1.66 17.76 -44.27
CA ALA A 686 -0.76 18.44 -43.33
C ALA A 686 -0.96 19.96 -43.38
N CYS A 687 -1.08 20.55 -44.57
CA CYS A 687 -1.31 21.98 -44.71
C CYS A 687 -2.67 22.44 -44.15
N LYS A 688 -3.73 21.63 -44.26
CA LYS A 688 -5.02 21.91 -43.60
C LYS A 688 -4.89 21.84 -42.08
N ALA A 689 -4.22 20.82 -41.55
CA ALA A 689 -3.96 20.70 -40.12
C ALA A 689 -3.15 21.88 -39.58
N LEU A 690 -2.08 22.28 -40.28
CA LEU A 690 -1.26 23.43 -39.94
C LEU A 690 -2.02 24.75 -40.01
N THR A 691 -2.84 24.94 -41.04
CA THR A 691 -3.70 26.14 -41.17
C THR A 691 -4.65 26.24 -39.99
N TRP A 692 -5.32 25.14 -39.63
CA TRP A 692 -6.18 25.10 -38.46
C TRP A 692 -5.38 25.42 -37.18
N LEU A 693 -4.28 24.72 -36.93
CA LEU A 693 -3.40 24.96 -35.77
C LEU A 693 -2.90 26.39 -35.70
N MET A 694 -2.69 27.07 -36.83
CA MET A 694 -2.17 28.43 -36.85
C MET A 694 -3.25 29.50 -36.71
N THR A 695 -4.42 29.28 -37.32
CA THR A 695 -5.45 30.33 -37.50
C THR A 695 -6.74 30.11 -36.70
N GLY A 696 -7.05 28.86 -36.38
CA GLY A 696 -8.29 28.45 -35.68
C GLY A 696 -9.43 28.17 -36.62
N ARG A 697 -9.12 28.01 -37.91
CA ARG A 697 -10.11 27.92 -38.97
C ARG A 697 -9.73 26.84 -39.96
N ASP A 698 -10.77 26.18 -40.44
CA ASP A 698 -10.71 25.28 -41.59
C ASP A 698 -10.88 26.11 -42.87
N GLU A 699 -9.78 26.70 -43.35
CA GLU A 699 -9.73 27.48 -44.60
C GLU A 699 -9.18 26.66 -45.77
#